data_AF-A0A9C8NQA8-F1
#
_entry.id   AF-A0A9C8NQA8-F1
#
_cell.length_a   1.000
_cell.length_b   1.000
_cell.length_c   1.000
_cell.angle_alpha   90.00
_cell.angle_beta   90.00
_cell.angle_gamma   90.00
#
_symmetry.space_group_name_H-M   'P 1'
#
loop_
_entity.id
_entity.type
_entity.pdbx_description
1 polymer ?
#
loop_
_entity_poly.entity_id
_entity_poly.type
_entity_poly.pdbx_seq_one_letter_code
_entity_poly.pdbx_strand_id
1 'polypeptide(L)'
;MLAITWLGIGSAGAWFVIAAVWLIVMEYVRGRPSTSSRASVILKCVVPLVTIALGLIGVWILGQSGTTNGQTGVATVFIAETHRYRPASLNGNHPALSVKAGRHMIETTSRNELWESNIPKPLFCIAANGKTDYRIVVPSEPTSTERIAAAELAKYLELISGIEFEVVDDASPQTDAEIVLGFGSRTDTLLPGYDYSELGHDGFIIKTIGTKLILAGGKKRGTMYAVYSFLEDYLGCRWWTPQEELVPARQVIEILPIDRKDIPTFISRDTLCISNREGGNNWPIKHKLNGTGTAVTDDQGGKVRIYPGGHSFSALIDPKEHFDQHPEWFAMIDGQRQPYQLCTSNEEVIRKCIETVKRWIVENPDIDIFSVSQDDGPGFCHCPDCMAIYVEEGMLYRPNPMGGQLRLANRIAEAIEEEYPNKLIHMLAYFFTVNPPTKTKPHKNILVRLCDYESCMSHPLVDCAYPVAAENTFPRRFVSLVRRWGELSDRVFVWDYLTNFHNYLQPLPNFHVMQKDVQFFAENHVVGIYMQSVYGAGAKGGFQDMRNYLSAKLMWDPYYDFERSMDEFLAFYYGTSAAPLLKQWIKFMEMHVTENNFHYGMYFTPNGRMFTKEFLDTGESLISQAERLAENETFRQRIHYELLAITYVRLQRMPFDAPNRQERIDAFFKEMESYGVNCLNEGVPLETVRNSMETGQFIDDDPFWKYDP
;
A
#
# COMPACT_ATOMS: atom_id res chain seq x y z
N MET A 1 18.62 -30.19 -18.53
CA MET A 1 20.01 -30.64 -18.78
C MET A 1 20.45 -29.97 -20.08
N LEU A 2 21.21 -28.88 -20.12
CA LEU A 2 22.46 -28.56 -19.43
C LEU A 2 22.45 -27.12 -18.90
N ALA A 3 22.72 -26.97 -17.61
CA ALA A 3 23.25 -25.74 -17.04
C ALA A 3 24.77 -25.74 -17.31
N ILE A 4 25.30 -24.72 -17.97
CA ILE A 4 26.75 -24.49 -18.06
C ILE A 4 27.03 -23.17 -17.37
N THR A 5 27.66 -23.30 -16.20
CA THR A 5 28.27 -22.25 -15.40
C THR A 5 29.30 -21.47 -16.22
N TRP A 6 29.10 -20.16 -16.32
CA TRP A 6 29.99 -19.23 -17.03
C TRP A 6 31.13 -18.78 -16.11
N LEU A 7 32.13 -19.64 -15.91
CA LEU A 7 33.42 -19.25 -15.34
C LEU A 7 34.52 -20.01 -16.09
N GLY A 8 35.32 -19.28 -16.89
CA GLY A 8 36.65 -19.75 -17.32
C GLY A 8 36.78 -20.37 -18.71
N ILE A 9 36.09 -19.85 -19.74
CA ILE A 9 36.29 -20.32 -21.13
C ILE A 9 37.01 -19.23 -21.94
N GLY A 10 38.28 -19.48 -22.29
CA GLY A 10 39.06 -18.64 -23.21
C GLY A 10 38.54 -18.68 -24.65
N SER A 11 39.17 -17.91 -25.55
CA SER A 11 38.75 -17.66 -26.94
C SER A 11 38.34 -18.90 -27.75
N ALA A 12 38.92 -20.08 -27.46
CA ALA A 12 38.57 -21.33 -28.12
C ALA A 12 37.14 -21.83 -27.83
N GLY A 13 36.59 -21.59 -26.63
CA GLY A 13 35.25 -22.10 -26.30
C GLY A 13 34.10 -21.18 -26.70
N ALA A 14 34.35 -19.89 -26.92
CA ALA A 14 33.38 -19.00 -27.58
C ALA A 14 33.11 -19.45 -29.02
N TRP A 15 34.15 -19.87 -29.75
CA TRP A 15 34.02 -20.46 -31.09
C TRP A 15 33.28 -21.80 -31.08
N PHE A 16 33.45 -22.60 -30.02
CA PHE A 16 32.72 -23.86 -29.86
C PHE A 16 31.22 -23.65 -29.64
N VAL A 17 30.83 -22.64 -28.86
CA VAL A 17 29.41 -22.28 -28.66
C VAL A 17 28.80 -21.75 -29.97
N ILE A 18 29.53 -20.91 -30.72
CA ILE A 18 29.07 -20.42 -32.02
C ILE A 18 28.92 -21.58 -33.02
N ALA A 19 29.88 -22.51 -33.07
CA ALA A 19 29.80 -23.69 -33.93
C ALA A 19 28.63 -24.63 -33.55
N ALA A 20 28.38 -24.82 -32.25
CA ALA A 20 27.27 -25.63 -31.75
C ALA A 20 25.90 -24.99 -32.10
N VAL A 21 25.75 -23.69 -31.88
CA VAL A 21 24.53 -22.94 -32.26
C VAL A 21 24.34 -22.96 -33.77
N TRP A 22 25.41 -22.82 -34.55
CA TRP A 22 25.36 -22.88 -36.01
C TRP A 22 24.98 -24.27 -36.54
N LEU A 23 25.46 -25.35 -35.92
CA LEU A 23 25.09 -26.73 -36.25
C LEU A 23 23.62 -27.03 -35.91
N ILE A 24 23.12 -26.53 -34.77
CA ILE A 24 21.71 -26.65 -34.37
C ILE A 24 20.81 -25.91 -35.37
N VAL A 25 21.19 -24.71 -35.79
CA VAL A 25 20.46 -23.94 -36.82
C VAL A 25 20.51 -24.66 -38.17
N MET A 26 21.65 -25.23 -38.56
CA MET A 26 21.81 -25.97 -39.82
C MET A 26 21.01 -27.28 -39.86
N GLU A 27 20.95 -28.05 -38.77
CA GLU A 27 20.10 -29.24 -38.68
C GLU A 27 18.61 -28.88 -38.70
N TYR A 28 18.21 -27.81 -38.01
CA TYR A 28 16.83 -27.34 -37.99
C TYR A 28 16.36 -26.81 -39.36
N VAL A 29 17.26 -26.23 -40.16
CA VAL A 29 16.98 -25.78 -41.54
C VAL A 29 16.96 -26.94 -42.55
N ARG A 30 17.65 -28.06 -42.30
CA ARG A 30 17.69 -29.23 -43.21
C ARG A 30 16.48 -30.16 -43.09
N GLY A 31 15.61 -29.99 -42.08
CA GLY A 31 14.45 -30.84 -41.82
C GLY A 31 13.10 -30.28 -42.30
N ARG A 32 12.83 -30.29 -43.62
CA ARG A 32 11.49 -30.18 -44.28
C ARG A 32 10.71 -28.83 -44.19
N PRO A 33 9.76 -28.57 -45.13
CA PRO A 33 9.50 -27.22 -45.64
C PRO A 33 8.40 -26.40 -44.93
N SER A 34 8.70 -25.10 -44.84
CA SER A 34 7.90 -23.87 -44.71
C SER A 34 6.44 -23.91 -44.22
N THR A 35 6.21 -23.24 -43.08
CA THR A 35 5.05 -22.36 -42.85
C THR A 35 5.52 -21.01 -42.28
N SER A 36 4.97 -19.91 -42.79
CA SER A 36 5.44 -18.51 -42.64
C SER A 36 5.48 -17.95 -41.21
N SER A 37 4.94 -18.64 -40.20
CA SER A 37 4.95 -18.18 -38.81
C SER A 37 6.27 -18.41 -38.07
N ARG A 38 7.13 -19.35 -38.53
CA ARG A 38 8.39 -19.69 -37.83
C ARG A 38 9.58 -18.81 -38.20
N ALA A 39 9.62 -18.27 -39.43
CA ALA A 39 10.65 -17.30 -39.84
C ALA A 39 10.54 -15.98 -39.04
N SER A 40 9.33 -15.61 -38.62
CA SER A 40 9.06 -14.46 -37.74
C SER A 40 9.71 -14.60 -36.36
N VAL A 41 9.83 -15.82 -35.83
CA VAL A 41 10.41 -16.05 -34.49
C VAL A 41 11.93 -15.98 -34.56
N ILE A 42 12.54 -16.49 -35.63
CA ILE A 42 13.99 -16.41 -35.84
C ILE A 42 14.42 -14.95 -36.01
N LEU A 43 13.70 -14.16 -36.80
CA LEU A 43 14.04 -12.74 -36.99
C LEU A 43 13.83 -11.90 -35.70
N LYS A 44 12.82 -12.23 -34.88
CA LYS A 44 12.48 -11.45 -33.68
C LYS A 44 13.27 -11.83 -32.43
N CYS A 45 13.78 -13.06 -32.33
CA CYS A 45 14.45 -13.52 -31.10
C CYS A 45 15.95 -13.77 -31.30
N VAL A 46 16.35 -14.32 -32.45
CA VAL A 46 17.76 -14.74 -32.66
C VAL A 46 18.63 -13.57 -33.10
N VAL A 47 18.12 -12.67 -33.95
CA VAL A 47 18.88 -11.49 -34.41
C VAL A 47 19.21 -10.53 -33.25
N PRO A 48 18.30 -10.21 -32.32
CA PRO A 48 18.66 -9.39 -31.16
C PRO A 48 19.70 -10.05 -30.25
N LEU A 49 19.60 -11.36 -30.02
CA LEU A 49 20.56 -12.10 -29.20
C LEU A 49 21.96 -12.14 -29.82
N VAL A 50 22.05 -12.33 -31.14
CA VAL A 50 23.33 -12.26 -31.87
C VAL A 50 23.88 -10.83 -31.87
N THR A 51 23.03 -9.82 -31.96
CA THR A 51 23.43 -8.41 -31.90
C THR A 51 23.95 -8.02 -30.51
N ILE A 52 23.31 -8.52 -29.45
CA ILE A 52 23.76 -8.34 -28.06
C ILE A 52 25.11 -9.07 -27.85
N ALA A 53 25.24 -10.29 -28.35
CA ALA A 53 26.50 -11.05 -28.24
C ALA A 53 27.65 -10.35 -28.98
N LEU A 54 27.41 -9.84 -30.20
CA LEU A 54 28.40 -9.06 -30.95
C LEU A 54 28.72 -7.72 -30.28
N GLY A 55 27.74 -7.06 -29.65
CA GLY A 55 27.94 -5.85 -28.87
C GLY A 55 28.82 -6.09 -27.64
N LEU A 56 28.58 -7.18 -26.91
CA LEU A 56 29.41 -7.57 -25.75
C LEU A 56 30.83 -7.96 -26.15
N ILE A 57 31.00 -8.61 -27.31
CA ILE A 57 32.33 -8.89 -27.89
C ILE A 57 33.03 -7.59 -28.29
N GLY A 58 32.31 -6.61 -28.86
CA GLY A 58 32.85 -5.30 -29.19
C GLY A 58 33.34 -4.53 -27.96
N VAL A 59 32.57 -4.55 -26.87
CA VAL A 59 32.97 -3.96 -25.57
C VAL A 59 34.20 -4.66 -24.98
N TRP A 60 34.30 -5.98 -25.12
CA TRP A 60 35.46 -6.74 -24.67
C TRP A 60 36.73 -6.48 -25.49
N ILE A 61 36.61 -6.36 -26.82
CA ILE A 61 37.72 -6.02 -27.73
C ILE A 61 38.22 -4.60 -27.48
N LEU A 62 37.31 -3.63 -27.31
CA LEU A 62 37.67 -2.24 -27.01
C LEU A 62 38.28 -2.08 -25.60
N GLY A 63 37.88 -2.93 -24.65
CA GLY A 63 38.48 -2.99 -23.31
C GLY A 63 39.91 -3.56 -23.27
N GLN A 64 40.37 -4.22 -24.34
CA GLN A 64 41.74 -4.77 -24.45
C GLN A 64 42.70 -3.84 -25.21
N SER A 65 42.20 -2.82 -25.90
CA SER A 65 43.01 -1.88 -26.69
C SER A 65 42.95 -0.46 -26.11
N GLY A 66 43.86 -0.13 -25.19
CA GLY A 66 44.09 1.27 -24.82
C GLY A 66 44.79 1.49 -23.49
N THR A 67 46.12 1.39 -23.49
CA THR A 67 46.98 2.08 -22.51
C THR A 67 47.43 3.45 -23.05
N THR A 68 47.68 4.35 -22.10
CA THR A 68 48.42 5.63 -22.19
C THR A 68 47.71 6.86 -22.78
N ASN A 69 46.90 7.54 -21.98
CA ASN A 69 47.22 8.87 -21.43
C ASN A 69 46.03 9.40 -20.61
N GLY A 70 46.35 10.02 -19.46
CA GLY A 70 45.43 10.23 -18.35
C GLY A 70 44.22 11.13 -18.64
N GLN A 71 43.04 10.62 -18.29
CA GLN A 71 41.92 11.32 -17.64
C GLN A 71 40.95 10.24 -17.14
N THR A 72 40.65 10.24 -15.85
CA THR A 72 39.70 9.32 -15.20
C THR A 72 38.27 9.66 -15.62
N GLY A 73 37.66 8.84 -16.47
CA GLY A 73 36.24 8.90 -16.81
C GLY A 73 35.51 7.66 -16.28
N VAL A 74 34.55 7.88 -15.38
CA VAL A 74 33.64 6.85 -14.85
C VAL A 74 32.59 6.54 -15.93
N ALA A 75 32.52 5.30 -16.40
CA ALA A 75 31.48 4.86 -17.33
C ALA A 75 30.20 4.53 -16.56
N THR A 76 29.21 5.43 -16.63
CA THR A 76 27.85 5.20 -16.12
C THR A 76 26.98 4.67 -17.25
N VAL A 77 26.34 3.51 -17.07
CA VAL A 77 25.38 2.93 -18.02
C VAL A 77 23.98 3.35 -17.59
N PHE A 78 23.31 4.21 -18.37
CA PHE A 78 21.89 4.54 -18.20
C PHE A 78 21.03 3.65 -19.10
N ILE A 79 20.01 3.01 -18.51
CA ILE A 79 18.92 2.34 -19.24
C ILE A 79 17.84 3.40 -19.49
N ALA A 80 17.56 3.68 -20.77
CA ALA A 80 16.52 4.63 -21.16
C ALA A 80 15.12 4.03 -20.95
N GLU A 81 14.26 4.78 -20.26
CA GLU A 81 12.83 4.54 -20.12
C GLU A 81 12.13 4.59 -21.48
N THR A 82 11.21 3.66 -21.72
CA THR A 82 10.31 3.70 -22.88
C THR A 82 8.94 4.20 -22.43
N HIS A 83 8.66 5.48 -22.67
CA HIS A 83 7.31 6.03 -22.53
C HIS A 83 6.36 5.35 -23.52
N ARG A 84 5.33 4.68 -22.98
CA ARG A 84 4.23 4.10 -23.77
C ARG A 84 3.22 5.17 -24.14
N TYR A 85 3.31 5.64 -25.39
CA TYR A 85 2.22 6.33 -26.07
C TYR A 85 1.12 5.32 -26.46
N ARG A 86 -0.13 5.56 -26.05
CA ARG A 86 -1.30 4.84 -26.57
C ARG A 86 -1.52 5.21 -28.04
N PRO A 87 -1.71 4.28 -28.99
CA PRO A 87 -2.18 4.63 -30.32
C PRO A 87 -3.72 4.65 -30.35
N ALA A 88 -4.26 5.81 -30.73
CA ALA A 88 -5.61 5.93 -31.25
C ALA A 88 -5.69 5.26 -32.63
N SER A 89 -6.78 4.54 -32.87
CA SER A 89 -7.14 3.90 -34.13
C SER A 89 -7.21 4.90 -35.29
N LEU A 90 -6.62 4.59 -36.45
CA LEU A 90 -7.08 5.11 -37.75
C LEU A 90 -6.64 4.19 -38.91
N ASN A 91 -7.63 3.86 -39.74
CA ASN A 91 -7.56 3.08 -40.96
C ASN A 91 -6.76 3.77 -42.08
N GLY A 92 -6.18 2.97 -42.99
CA GLY A 92 -6.15 3.33 -44.42
C GLY A 92 -4.76 3.41 -45.09
N ASN A 93 -4.52 2.42 -45.96
CA ASN A 93 -3.82 2.50 -47.25
C ASN A 93 -2.40 3.10 -47.32
N HIS A 94 -1.42 2.19 -47.48
CA HIS A 94 -0.19 2.47 -48.24
C HIS A 94 -0.49 2.52 -49.76
N PRO A 95 0.32 3.28 -50.52
CA PRO A 95 1.23 2.56 -51.41
C PRO A 95 2.67 3.06 -51.43
N ALA A 96 3.51 2.15 -51.92
CA ALA A 96 4.96 2.14 -52.03
C ALA A 96 5.62 3.41 -52.59
N LEU A 97 6.81 3.74 -52.07
CA LEU A 97 7.81 4.54 -52.78
C LEU A 97 9.20 3.92 -52.65
N SER A 98 9.76 3.63 -53.82
CA SER A 98 11.09 3.11 -54.11
C SER A 98 12.20 4.01 -53.59
N VAL A 99 13.21 3.42 -52.96
CA VAL A 99 14.46 4.10 -52.60
C VAL A 99 15.29 4.36 -53.86
N LYS A 100 15.39 5.62 -54.28
CA LYS A 100 16.47 6.10 -55.15
C LYS A 100 17.58 6.68 -54.27
N ALA A 101 18.77 6.13 -54.39
CA ALA A 101 19.97 6.64 -53.75
C ALA A 101 20.34 8.01 -54.32
N GLY A 102 20.18 9.06 -53.50
CA GLY A 102 20.69 10.40 -53.76
C GLY A 102 21.61 10.82 -52.63
N ARG A 103 22.88 11.06 -52.93
CA ARG A 103 23.86 11.65 -52.01
C ARG A 103 23.40 13.07 -51.66
N HIS A 104 23.00 13.29 -50.41
CA HIS A 104 22.98 14.62 -49.80
C HIS A 104 23.94 14.61 -48.62
N MET A 105 24.90 15.54 -48.66
CA MET A 105 25.77 15.85 -47.53
C MET A 105 24.89 16.28 -46.37
N ILE A 106 24.86 15.48 -45.32
CA ILE A 106 24.30 15.86 -44.04
C ILE A 106 25.43 16.57 -43.31
N GLU A 107 25.27 17.88 -43.09
CA GLU A 107 26.08 18.64 -42.14
C GLU A 107 26.07 17.88 -40.80
N THR A 108 27.26 17.58 -40.30
CA THR A 108 27.44 16.91 -39.01
C THR A 108 27.16 17.91 -37.88
N THR A 109 25.89 18.20 -37.62
CA THR A 109 25.45 18.69 -36.31
C THR A 109 25.71 17.54 -35.33
N SER A 110 26.53 17.79 -34.31
CA SER A 110 26.99 16.71 -33.44
C SER A 110 25.78 16.11 -32.69
N ARG A 111 25.72 14.78 -32.55
CA ARG A 111 24.67 14.08 -31.76
C ARG A 111 24.61 14.55 -30.29
N ASN A 112 25.60 15.30 -29.81
CA ASN A 112 25.62 15.89 -28.48
C ASN A 112 24.66 17.11 -28.38
N GLU A 113 24.53 17.92 -29.44
CA GLU A 113 23.61 19.08 -29.44
C GLU A 113 22.14 18.64 -29.40
N LEU A 114 21.81 17.50 -30.03
CA LEU A 114 20.46 16.91 -29.99
C LEU A 114 20.10 16.32 -28.62
N TRP A 115 21.08 15.86 -27.82
CA TRP A 115 20.84 15.33 -26.48
C TRP A 115 20.73 16.44 -25.43
N GLU A 116 21.57 17.48 -25.50
CA GLU A 116 21.45 18.67 -24.64
C GLU A 116 20.15 19.45 -24.88
N SER A 117 19.58 19.36 -26.09
CA SER A 117 18.30 20.01 -26.42
C SER A 117 17.05 19.36 -25.80
N ASN A 118 17.17 18.15 -25.23
CA ASN A 118 16.06 17.39 -24.64
C ASN A 118 16.09 17.34 -23.10
N ILE A 119 17.06 17.98 -22.44
CA ILE A 119 17.01 18.18 -20.99
C ILE A 119 16.09 19.37 -20.74
N PRO A 120 14.97 19.21 -20.00
CA PRO A 120 14.11 20.32 -19.65
C PRO A 120 14.95 21.41 -18.96
N LYS A 121 15.00 22.59 -19.56
CA LYS A 121 15.67 23.73 -18.91
C LYS A 121 14.81 24.21 -17.74
N PRO A 122 15.43 24.59 -16.61
CA PRO A 122 14.69 25.16 -15.51
C PRO A 122 13.98 26.44 -15.97
N LEU A 123 12.72 26.56 -15.55
CA LEU A 123 11.85 27.68 -15.89
C LEU A 123 12.20 28.91 -15.04
N PHE A 124 12.51 28.69 -13.76
CA PHE A 124 12.96 29.70 -12.80
C PHE A 124 13.65 29.06 -11.59
N CYS A 125 14.33 29.88 -10.77
CA CYS A 125 14.90 29.47 -9.49
C CYS A 125 14.13 30.12 -8.35
N ILE A 126 13.67 29.33 -7.37
CA ILE A 126 13.00 29.86 -6.17
C ILE A 126 13.97 30.19 -5.04
N ALA A 127 15.20 29.67 -5.10
CA ALA A 127 16.29 30.05 -4.22
C ALA A 127 17.61 29.85 -4.97
N ALA A 128 18.55 30.77 -4.78
CA ALA A 128 19.90 30.64 -5.32
C ALA A 128 20.91 31.42 -4.47
N ASN A 129 22.05 30.79 -4.18
CA ASN A 129 23.21 31.44 -3.57
C ASN A 129 22.89 32.20 -2.25
N GLY A 130 22.12 31.57 -1.37
CA GLY A 130 21.76 32.14 -0.07
C GLY A 130 20.73 33.29 -0.12
N LYS A 131 20.03 33.47 -1.24
CA LYS A 131 18.97 34.49 -1.40
C LYS A 131 17.73 33.93 -2.09
N THR A 132 16.59 34.53 -1.79
CA THR A 132 15.31 34.31 -2.46
C THR A 132 14.60 35.64 -2.66
N ASP A 133 14.04 35.86 -3.85
CA ASP A 133 13.05 36.91 -4.11
C ASP A 133 11.62 36.34 -4.04
N TYR A 134 11.48 35.03 -3.84
CA TYR A 134 10.20 34.33 -3.76
C TYR A 134 9.62 34.41 -2.36
N ARG A 135 8.32 34.65 -2.33
CA ARG A 135 7.49 34.55 -1.13
C ARG A 135 6.39 33.52 -1.34
N ILE A 136 5.95 32.95 -0.24
CA ILE A 136 4.81 32.04 -0.18
C ILE A 136 3.55 32.89 0.01
N VAL A 137 2.57 32.76 -0.88
CA VAL A 137 1.33 33.52 -0.84
C VAL A 137 0.17 32.60 -0.47
N VAL A 138 -0.56 32.91 0.58
CA VAL A 138 -1.78 32.19 1.01
C VAL A 138 -3.03 33.05 0.79
N PRO A 139 -4.25 32.47 0.80
CA PRO A 139 -5.47 33.27 0.80
C PRO A 139 -5.53 34.19 2.02
N SER A 140 -6.16 35.35 1.90
CA SER A 140 -6.37 36.33 2.99
C SER A 140 -7.19 35.77 4.15
N GLU A 141 -8.07 34.81 3.88
CA GLU A 141 -8.78 34.02 4.89
C GLU A 141 -8.40 32.54 4.75
N PRO A 142 -7.17 32.14 5.12
CA PRO A 142 -6.73 30.78 4.89
C PRO A 142 -7.46 29.83 5.84
N THR A 143 -7.73 28.62 5.38
CA THR A 143 -8.13 27.51 6.28
C THR A 143 -6.99 27.18 7.25
N SER A 144 -7.30 26.45 8.33
CA SER A 144 -6.24 25.94 9.23
C SER A 144 -5.21 25.11 8.48
N THR A 145 -5.67 24.29 7.52
CA THR A 145 -4.81 23.40 6.75
C THR A 145 -3.92 24.17 5.79
N GLU A 146 -4.41 25.23 5.14
CA GLU A 146 -3.57 26.10 4.30
C GLU A 146 -2.50 26.84 5.11
N ARG A 147 -2.83 27.32 6.32
CA ARG A 147 -1.84 27.93 7.21
C ARG A 147 -0.73 26.95 7.58
N ILE A 148 -1.09 25.72 7.98
CA ILE A 148 -0.10 24.70 8.33
C ILE A 148 0.71 24.30 7.08
N ALA A 149 0.08 24.21 5.91
CA ALA A 149 0.76 23.85 4.66
C ALA A 149 1.81 24.90 4.27
N ALA A 150 1.50 26.19 4.45
CA ALA A 150 2.46 27.28 4.24
C ALA A 150 3.63 27.22 5.22
N ALA A 151 3.35 26.96 6.50
CA ALA A 151 4.39 26.81 7.52
C ALA A 151 5.30 25.59 7.25
N GLU A 152 4.74 24.45 6.85
CA GLU A 152 5.51 23.26 6.49
C GLU A 152 6.34 23.50 5.22
N LEU A 153 5.78 24.16 4.20
CA LEU A 153 6.53 24.51 3.00
C LEU A 153 7.70 25.44 3.33
N ALA A 154 7.46 26.52 4.08
CA ALA A 154 8.51 27.45 4.51
C ALA A 154 9.62 26.72 5.28
N LYS A 155 9.24 25.88 6.26
CA LYS A 155 10.17 25.06 7.06
C LYS A 155 11.04 24.17 6.17
N TYR A 156 10.45 23.41 5.26
CA TYR A 156 11.24 22.50 4.42
C TYR A 156 12.09 23.23 3.39
N LEU A 157 11.61 24.33 2.81
CA LEU A 157 12.42 25.16 1.92
C LEU A 157 13.64 25.76 2.65
N GLU A 158 13.47 26.17 3.91
CA GLU A 158 14.57 26.64 4.76
C GLU A 158 15.54 25.49 5.08
N LEU A 159 15.05 24.31 5.47
CA LEU A 159 15.92 23.15 5.72
C LEU A 159 16.71 22.73 4.46
N ILE A 160 16.12 22.88 3.27
CA ILE A 160 16.77 22.55 1.99
C ILE A 160 17.81 23.60 1.62
N SER A 161 17.44 24.89 1.69
CA SER A 161 18.23 25.98 1.11
C SER A 161 19.06 26.80 2.09
N GLY A 162 18.75 26.72 3.39
CA GLY A 162 19.27 27.59 4.43
C GLY A 162 18.70 29.01 4.38
N ILE A 163 17.59 29.24 3.69
CA ILE A 163 16.99 30.56 3.45
C ILE A 163 15.54 30.57 3.94
N GLU A 164 15.19 31.59 4.72
CA GLU A 164 13.82 31.84 5.14
C GLU A 164 12.97 32.37 3.97
N PHE A 165 11.77 31.81 3.80
CA PHE A 165 10.79 32.28 2.82
C PHE A 165 9.68 33.05 3.55
N GLU A 166 9.45 34.29 3.14
CA GLU A 166 8.36 35.10 3.68
C GLU A 166 7.01 34.49 3.31
N VAL A 167 6.09 34.41 4.29
CA VAL A 167 4.70 34.01 4.07
C VAL A 167 3.82 35.26 4.15
N VAL A 168 3.10 35.57 3.06
CA VAL A 168 2.20 36.71 2.96
C VAL A 168 0.81 36.27 2.52
N ASP A 169 -0.19 37.12 2.74
CA ASP A 169 -1.53 36.91 2.19
C ASP A 169 -1.66 37.42 0.74
N ASP A 170 -2.75 37.03 0.09
CA ASP A 170 -3.07 37.43 -1.28
C ASP A 170 -3.55 38.88 -1.43
N ALA A 171 -3.78 39.59 -0.32
CA ALA A 171 -4.03 41.03 -0.30
C ALA A 171 -2.74 41.86 -0.49
N SER A 172 -1.57 41.26 -0.22
CA SER A 172 -0.27 41.88 -0.45
C SER A 172 -0.01 42.15 -1.94
N PRO A 173 0.66 43.26 -2.34
CA PRO A 173 0.83 43.64 -3.76
C PRO A 173 1.53 42.57 -4.58
N GLN A 174 0.95 42.14 -5.71
CA GLN A 174 1.46 41.03 -6.53
C GLN A 174 2.91 41.24 -6.99
N THR A 175 3.71 40.16 -6.97
CA THR A 175 5.04 40.11 -7.58
C THR A 175 5.12 38.98 -8.61
N ASP A 176 6.21 38.94 -9.40
CA ASP A 176 6.47 37.85 -10.35
C ASP A 176 7.06 36.60 -9.68
N ALA A 177 7.63 36.73 -8.48
CA ALA A 177 8.27 35.67 -7.71
C ALA A 177 7.37 35.22 -6.55
N GLU A 178 6.41 34.34 -6.84
CA GLU A 178 5.44 33.85 -5.86
C GLU A 178 5.28 32.34 -5.94
N ILE A 179 5.20 31.70 -4.76
CA ILE A 179 4.67 30.36 -4.58
C ILE A 179 3.26 30.50 -4.02
N VAL A 180 2.24 30.26 -4.84
CA VAL A 180 0.84 30.45 -4.49
C VAL A 180 0.27 29.16 -3.89
N LEU A 181 -0.18 29.23 -2.64
CA LEU A 181 -0.79 28.13 -1.92
C LEU A 181 -2.31 28.29 -1.84
N GLY A 182 -3.02 27.18 -2.01
CA GLY A 182 -4.46 27.11 -1.77
C GLY A 182 -5.32 27.88 -2.77
N PHE A 183 -6.59 28.05 -2.41
CA PHE A 183 -7.57 28.73 -3.27
C PHE A 183 -7.85 30.14 -2.75
N GLY A 184 -7.51 31.13 -3.57
CA GLY A 184 -7.72 32.54 -3.27
C GLY A 184 -7.64 33.37 -4.55
N SER A 185 -7.62 34.69 -4.40
CA SER A 185 -7.67 35.63 -5.51
C SER A 185 -6.50 35.46 -6.50
N ARG A 186 -5.33 35.07 -6.01
CA ARG A 186 -4.14 34.76 -6.82
C ARG A 186 -4.38 33.54 -7.72
N THR A 187 -4.89 32.45 -7.16
CA THR A 187 -5.17 31.21 -7.89
C THR A 187 -6.29 31.42 -8.90
N ASP A 188 -7.35 32.16 -8.55
CA ASP A 188 -8.46 32.47 -9.47
C ASP A 188 -8.02 33.31 -10.68
N THR A 189 -7.05 34.21 -10.49
CA THR A 189 -6.46 35.00 -11.57
C THR A 189 -5.56 34.16 -12.48
N LEU A 190 -4.77 33.24 -11.89
CA LEU A 190 -3.82 32.40 -12.62
C LEU A 190 -4.51 31.21 -13.32
N LEU A 191 -5.63 30.74 -12.78
CA LEU A 191 -6.40 29.59 -13.27
C LEU A 191 -7.88 29.97 -13.46
N PRO A 192 -8.18 30.93 -14.36
CA PRO A 192 -9.54 31.43 -14.53
C PRO A 192 -10.50 30.32 -14.97
N GLY A 193 -11.56 30.11 -14.20
CA GLY A 193 -12.62 29.14 -14.52
C GLY A 193 -12.27 27.67 -14.24
N TYR A 194 -11.24 27.39 -13.44
CA TYR A 194 -10.92 26.01 -13.05
C TYR A 194 -12.01 25.41 -12.15
N ASP A 195 -12.50 24.22 -12.48
CA ASP A 195 -13.48 23.50 -11.65
C ASP A 195 -12.78 22.71 -10.53
N TYR A 196 -12.76 23.30 -9.35
CA TYR A 196 -12.14 22.70 -8.16
C TYR A 196 -12.96 21.53 -7.57
N SER A 197 -14.22 21.37 -7.96
CA SER A 197 -15.06 20.30 -7.42
C SER A 197 -14.53 18.91 -7.79
N GLU A 198 -13.84 18.81 -8.93
CA GLU A 198 -13.20 17.58 -9.40
C GLU A 198 -12.08 17.08 -8.48
N LEU A 199 -11.49 17.95 -7.65
CA LEU A 199 -10.41 17.59 -6.72
C LEU A 199 -10.95 16.95 -5.42
N GLY A 200 -12.25 17.04 -5.17
CA GLY A 200 -12.85 16.56 -3.94
C GLY A 200 -12.21 17.18 -2.69
N HIS A 201 -12.00 16.36 -1.65
CA HIS A 201 -11.39 16.82 -0.39
C HIS A 201 -9.85 16.80 -0.39
N ASP A 202 -9.25 15.94 -1.21
CA ASP A 202 -7.86 15.51 -1.07
C ASP A 202 -7.04 15.68 -2.35
N GLY A 203 -7.68 15.75 -3.52
CA GLY A 203 -6.99 15.96 -4.78
C GLY A 203 -6.33 17.33 -4.84
N PHE A 204 -5.30 17.46 -5.66
CA PHE A 204 -4.51 18.67 -5.76
C PHE A 204 -3.94 18.91 -7.15
N ILE A 205 -3.40 20.11 -7.33
CA ILE A 205 -2.63 20.54 -8.48
C ILE A 205 -1.26 21.09 -8.03
N ILE A 206 -0.24 20.79 -8.84
CA ILE A 206 1.07 21.43 -8.80
C ILE A 206 1.31 21.96 -10.21
N LYS A 207 1.38 23.28 -10.36
CA LYS A 207 1.45 23.91 -11.68
C LYS A 207 2.40 25.09 -11.72
N THR A 208 3.19 25.19 -12.76
CA THR A 208 3.98 26.40 -13.06
C THR A 208 3.26 27.27 -14.10
N ILE A 209 3.11 28.57 -13.82
CA ILE A 209 2.60 29.56 -14.78
C ILE A 209 3.54 30.75 -14.79
N GLY A 210 4.24 30.95 -15.92
CA GLY A 210 5.32 31.94 -15.99
C GLY A 210 6.40 31.62 -14.95
N THR A 211 6.69 32.57 -14.06
CA THR A 211 7.62 32.42 -12.94
C THR A 211 6.95 32.03 -11.62
N LYS A 212 5.68 31.61 -11.64
CA LYS A 212 4.94 31.26 -10.42
C LYS A 212 4.76 29.76 -10.29
N LEU A 213 4.85 29.27 -9.05
CA LEU A 213 4.50 27.91 -8.67
C LEU A 213 3.17 27.92 -7.92
N ILE A 214 2.22 27.10 -8.34
CA ILE A 214 0.90 26.94 -7.71
C ILE A 214 0.87 25.57 -7.04
N LEU A 215 0.52 25.56 -5.75
CA LEU A 215 0.31 24.38 -4.92
C LEU A 215 -1.08 24.50 -4.29
N ALA A 216 -2.10 23.91 -4.90
CA ALA A 216 -3.48 24.09 -4.45
C ALA A 216 -4.26 22.78 -4.51
N GLY A 217 -5.24 22.59 -3.63
CA GLY A 217 -6.04 21.36 -3.64
C GLY A 217 -7.31 21.44 -2.81
N GLY A 218 -8.05 20.34 -2.81
CA GLY A 218 -9.35 20.20 -2.18
C GLY A 218 -9.45 20.75 -0.75
N LYS A 219 -10.65 21.20 -0.40
CA LYS A 219 -10.94 22.06 0.77
C LYS A 219 -10.50 21.51 2.14
N LYS A 220 -10.23 20.21 2.26
CA LYS A 220 -9.80 19.59 3.52
C LYS A 220 -8.28 19.46 3.55
N ARG A 221 -7.70 18.56 2.76
CA ARG A 221 -6.26 18.20 2.86
C ARG A 221 -5.46 18.45 1.58
N GLY A 222 -6.13 18.76 0.47
CA GLY A 222 -5.48 18.78 -0.85
C GLY A 222 -4.29 19.73 -0.95
N THR A 223 -4.38 20.95 -0.42
CA THR A 223 -3.25 21.90 -0.42
C THR A 223 -2.04 21.37 0.36
N MET A 224 -2.26 20.72 1.50
CA MET A 224 -1.20 20.07 2.27
C MET A 224 -0.55 18.93 1.47
N TYR A 225 -1.35 18.13 0.78
CA TYR A 225 -0.84 17.04 -0.06
C TYR A 225 -0.09 17.56 -1.29
N ALA A 226 -0.47 18.73 -1.83
CA ALA A 226 0.29 19.42 -2.88
C ALA A 226 1.69 19.81 -2.37
N VAL A 227 1.79 20.38 -1.17
CA VAL A 227 3.07 20.74 -0.54
C VAL A 227 3.95 19.51 -0.34
N TYR A 228 3.45 18.46 0.33
CA TYR A 228 4.27 17.28 0.56
C TYR A 228 4.65 16.55 -0.72
N SER A 229 3.79 16.52 -1.73
CA SER A 229 4.14 15.95 -3.05
C SER A 229 5.17 16.78 -3.79
N PHE A 230 5.11 18.11 -3.67
CA PHE A 230 6.14 18.99 -4.25
C PHE A 230 7.50 18.74 -3.59
N LEU A 231 7.52 18.71 -2.25
CA LEU A 231 8.73 18.42 -1.47
C LEU A 231 9.30 17.03 -1.78
N GLU A 232 8.45 16.01 -1.87
CA GLU A 232 8.85 14.63 -2.15
C GLU A 232 9.35 14.44 -3.59
N ASP A 233 8.53 14.80 -4.57
CA ASP A 233 8.73 14.39 -5.96
C ASP A 233 9.66 15.35 -6.73
N TYR A 234 9.76 16.62 -6.32
CA TYR A 234 10.55 17.63 -7.02
C TYR A 234 11.79 18.08 -6.22
N LEU A 235 11.69 18.11 -4.89
CA LEU A 235 12.82 18.50 -4.04
C LEU A 235 13.56 17.32 -3.40
N GLY A 236 13.01 16.11 -3.47
CA GLY A 236 13.67 14.88 -3.03
C GLY A 236 13.58 14.61 -1.53
N CYS A 237 12.66 15.26 -0.81
CA CYS A 237 12.38 14.91 0.58
C CYS A 237 11.82 13.48 0.67
N ARG A 238 12.11 12.78 1.77
CA ARG A 238 11.54 11.46 2.07
C ARG A 238 11.22 11.33 3.56
N TRP A 239 10.19 10.56 3.89
CA TRP A 239 9.76 10.30 5.27
C TRP A 239 9.52 8.80 5.42
N TRP A 240 10.46 8.04 5.97
CA TRP A 240 10.38 6.58 6.01
C TRP A 240 9.55 6.10 7.21
N THR A 241 9.80 6.71 8.36
CA THR A 241 9.07 6.48 9.62
C THR A 241 8.77 7.82 10.28
N PRO A 242 7.99 7.87 11.37
CA PRO A 242 7.75 9.12 12.08
C PRO A 242 9.02 9.82 12.59
N GLN A 243 10.09 9.07 12.82
CA GLN A 243 11.36 9.56 13.35
C GLN A 243 12.44 9.77 12.27
N GLU A 244 12.24 9.25 11.06
CA GLU A 244 13.28 9.20 10.02
C GLU A 244 12.84 9.91 8.75
N GLU A 245 13.53 11.01 8.45
CA GLU A 245 13.34 11.77 7.23
C GLU A 245 14.65 12.14 6.55
N LEU A 246 14.60 12.31 5.24
CA LEU A 246 15.67 12.83 4.41
C LEU A 246 15.23 14.20 3.89
N VAL A 247 16.03 15.22 4.16
CA VAL A 247 15.86 16.56 3.59
C VAL A 247 17.14 16.93 2.84
N PRO A 248 17.13 16.98 1.49
CA PRO A 248 18.33 17.30 0.73
C PRO A 248 18.77 18.74 0.93
N ALA A 249 20.08 18.98 1.14
CA ALA A 249 20.64 20.32 1.15
C ALA A 249 20.97 20.77 -0.29
N ARG A 250 20.50 21.96 -0.70
CA ARG A 250 20.71 22.52 -2.05
C ARG A 250 21.00 24.03 -1.99
N GLN A 251 22.05 24.46 -2.68
CA GLN A 251 22.38 25.90 -2.82
C GLN A 251 21.50 26.62 -3.85
N VAL A 252 20.89 25.85 -4.77
CA VAL A 252 20.00 26.34 -5.82
C VAL A 252 18.78 25.43 -5.87
N ILE A 253 17.58 26.02 -5.84
CA ILE A 253 16.33 25.31 -6.07
C ILE A 253 15.77 25.75 -7.41
N GLU A 254 16.02 24.94 -8.43
CA GLU A 254 15.53 25.12 -9.79
C GLU A 254 14.18 24.42 -9.97
N ILE A 255 13.25 25.10 -10.63
CA ILE A 255 11.91 24.59 -10.91
C ILE A 255 11.79 24.35 -12.42
N LEU A 256 11.62 23.09 -12.80
CA LEU A 256 11.25 22.70 -14.16
C LEU A 256 9.76 23.00 -14.41
N PRO A 257 9.29 23.07 -15.68
CA PRO A 257 7.86 23.19 -15.95
C PRO A 257 7.07 22.03 -15.31
N ILE A 258 6.00 22.36 -14.57
CA ILE A 258 5.13 21.39 -13.91
C ILE A 258 3.68 21.63 -14.34
N ASP A 259 3.00 20.56 -14.73
CA ASP A 259 1.55 20.52 -14.88
C ASP A 259 1.03 19.18 -14.38
N ARG A 260 0.82 19.07 -13.06
CA ARG A 260 0.36 17.86 -12.39
C ARG A 260 -0.97 18.13 -11.73
N LYS A 261 -1.93 17.23 -11.98
CA LYS A 261 -3.16 17.07 -11.23
C LYS A 261 -3.16 15.66 -10.67
N ASP A 262 -3.47 15.52 -9.40
CA ASP A 262 -3.48 14.22 -8.71
C ASP A 262 -4.73 14.11 -7.85
N ILE A 263 -5.45 13.00 -7.97
CA ILE A 263 -6.70 12.71 -7.25
C ILE A 263 -6.53 11.31 -6.66
N PRO A 264 -6.79 11.11 -5.36
CA PRO A 264 -6.60 9.80 -4.75
C PRO A 264 -7.56 8.77 -5.36
N THR A 265 -7.06 7.55 -5.55
CA THR A 265 -7.90 6.43 -6.01
C THR A 265 -8.95 6.04 -4.96
N PHE A 266 -8.56 6.04 -3.68
CA PHE A 266 -9.45 5.71 -2.55
C PHE A 266 -9.73 6.96 -1.73
N ILE A 267 -10.99 7.27 -1.42
CA ILE A 267 -11.39 8.42 -0.60
C ILE A 267 -11.01 8.27 0.88
N SER A 268 -10.88 7.03 1.36
CA SER A 268 -10.44 6.69 2.72
C SER A 268 -9.20 5.80 2.63
N ARG A 269 -8.13 6.21 3.30
CA ARG A 269 -6.83 5.54 3.29
C ARG A 269 -6.32 5.46 4.72
N ASP A 270 -6.39 4.26 5.29
CA ASP A 270 -6.03 4.00 6.69
C ASP A 270 -5.07 2.83 6.79
N THR A 271 -4.07 2.98 7.64
CA THR A 271 -3.20 1.90 8.07
C THR A 271 -3.20 1.88 9.58
N LEU A 272 -3.79 0.83 10.18
CA LEU A 272 -3.75 0.65 11.63
C LEU A 272 -2.38 0.10 12.02
N CYS A 273 -1.38 0.97 12.01
CA CYS A 273 -0.01 0.73 12.46
C CYS A 273 0.28 1.69 13.61
N ILE A 274 1.00 1.25 14.64
CA ILE A 274 1.39 2.12 15.77
C ILE A 274 2.07 3.43 15.29
N SER A 275 2.92 3.32 14.27
CA SER A 275 3.62 4.42 13.59
C SER A 275 2.67 5.46 12.96
N ASN A 276 1.35 5.25 12.95
CA ASN A 276 0.37 6.22 12.46
C ASN A 276 -0.55 6.77 13.54
N ARG A 277 -0.57 6.19 14.75
CA ARG A 277 -1.57 6.51 15.79
C ARG A 277 -1.06 7.46 16.85
N GLU A 278 0.24 7.48 17.09
CA GLU A 278 0.84 8.29 18.15
C GLU A 278 0.60 9.79 17.89
N GLY A 279 0.07 10.49 18.89
CA GLY A 279 -0.25 11.92 18.76
C GLY A 279 1.00 12.77 18.52
N GLY A 280 0.86 13.87 17.77
CA GLY A 280 1.97 14.74 17.38
C GLY A 280 2.79 14.23 16.18
N ASN A 281 2.39 13.11 15.60
CA ASN A 281 3.03 12.51 14.43
C ASN A 281 2.42 13.03 13.12
N ASN A 282 3.24 13.71 12.30
CA ASN A 282 2.86 14.20 10.97
C ASN A 282 3.11 13.19 9.83
N TRP A 283 3.64 12.01 10.12
CA TRP A 283 3.89 10.97 9.11
C TRP A 283 2.63 10.60 8.31
N PRO A 284 1.43 10.41 8.91
CA PRO A 284 0.24 10.07 8.15
C PRO A 284 -0.15 11.14 7.13
N ILE A 285 -0.10 12.43 7.50
CA ILE A 285 -0.47 13.52 6.58
C ILE A 285 0.58 13.68 5.46
N LYS A 286 1.87 13.47 5.76
CA LYS A 286 2.96 13.43 4.77
C LYS A 286 2.75 12.34 3.71
N HIS A 287 2.19 11.20 4.11
CA HIS A 287 1.85 10.07 3.22
C HIS A 287 0.39 10.03 2.78
N LYS A 288 -0.31 11.14 2.91
CA LYS A 288 -1.66 11.32 2.38
C LYS A 288 -2.70 10.34 2.95
N LEU A 289 -2.47 9.82 4.15
CA LEU A 289 -3.44 9.04 4.90
C LEU A 289 -4.47 9.95 5.58
N ASN A 290 -5.69 9.44 5.75
CA ASN A 290 -6.80 10.21 6.29
C ASN A 290 -7.84 9.38 7.06
N GLY A 291 -7.59 8.09 7.31
CA GLY A 291 -8.56 7.21 7.99
C GLY A 291 -8.65 7.44 9.50
N THR A 292 -9.70 6.89 10.11
CA THR A 292 -10.01 7.00 11.56
C THR A 292 -8.81 6.67 12.46
N GLY A 293 -8.01 5.66 12.09
CA GLY A 293 -6.89 5.17 12.89
C GLY A 293 -5.69 6.12 12.95
N THR A 294 -5.58 7.08 12.03
CA THR A 294 -4.40 7.96 11.88
C THR A 294 -4.31 9.04 12.96
N ALA A 295 -3.14 9.67 13.13
CA ALA A 295 -2.91 10.80 14.02
C ALA A 295 -3.29 12.17 13.42
N VAL A 296 -3.83 12.19 12.19
CA VAL A 296 -4.20 13.44 11.48
C VAL A 296 -5.20 14.25 12.30
N THR A 297 -4.93 15.53 12.51
CA THR A 297 -5.78 16.38 13.35
C THR A 297 -6.82 17.15 12.53
N ASP A 298 -7.81 17.77 13.20
CA ASP A 298 -8.85 18.53 12.51
C ASP A 298 -8.32 19.81 11.84
N ASP A 299 -7.32 20.45 12.45
CA ASP A 299 -6.63 21.59 11.86
C ASP A 299 -5.82 21.20 10.60
N GLN A 300 -5.35 19.96 10.51
CA GLN A 300 -4.72 19.37 9.31
C GLN A 300 -5.73 18.96 8.23
N GLY A 301 -7.03 19.20 8.42
CA GLY A 301 -8.08 18.89 7.45
C GLY A 301 -8.93 17.67 7.83
N GLY A 302 -8.68 17.10 9.02
CA GLY A 302 -9.50 16.05 9.63
C GLY A 302 -9.37 14.68 8.96
N LYS A 303 -10.25 13.75 9.34
CA LYS A 303 -10.23 12.34 8.92
C LYS A 303 -11.55 11.92 8.29
N VAL A 304 -11.54 10.80 7.57
CA VAL A 304 -12.75 9.99 7.33
C VAL A 304 -13.01 9.21 8.60
N ARG A 305 -14.03 9.61 9.37
CA ARG A 305 -14.40 9.03 10.68
C ARG A 305 -15.62 8.14 10.54
N ILE A 306 -15.60 7.01 11.23
CA ILE A 306 -16.76 6.13 11.41
C ILE A 306 -17.05 6.07 12.91
N TYR A 307 -18.27 6.46 13.29
CA TYR A 307 -18.68 6.49 14.68
C TYR A 307 -19.71 5.38 14.99
N PRO A 308 -19.64 4.69 16.15
CA PRO A 308 -18.59 4.76 17.16
C PRO A 308 -17.37 3.86 16.83
N GLY A 309 -17.40 3.14 15.72
CA GLY A 309 -16.39 2.18 15.30
C GLY A 309 -16.96 1.19 14.28
N GLY A 310 -16.25 0.08 14.03
CA GLY A 310 -16.71 -0.96 13.10
C GLY A 310 -17.91 -1.76 13.63
N HIS A 311 -17.83 -2.19 14.89
CA HIS A 311 -18.86 -2.94 15.63
C HIS A 311 -19.68 -1.98 16.49
N SER A 312 -21.02 -1.98 16.38
CA SER A 312 -21.83 -0.94 17.02
C SER A 312 -23.17 -1.37 17.60
N PHE A 313 -23.54 -2.64 17.56
CA PHE A 313 -24.85 -3.09 18.05
C PHE A 313 -25.03 -2.82 19.54
N SER A 314 -24.05 -3.15 20.37
CA SER A 314 -24.03 -2.84 21.80
C SER A 314 -23.96 -1.34 22.09
N ALA A 315 -23.42 -0.52 21.18
CA ALA A 315 -23.44 0.93 21.32
C ALA A 315 -24.79 1.54 20.92
N LEU A 316 -25.50 0.93 19.97
CA LEU A 316 -26.85 1.35 19.54
C LEU A 316 -27.87 1.08 20.65
N ILE A 317 -27.77 -0.11 21.26
CA ILE A 317 -28.63 -0.59 22.35
C ILE A 317 -27.74 -1.34 23.35
N ASP A 318 -27.49 -0.73 24.51
CA ASP A 318 -26.64 -1.35 25.54
C ASP A 318 -27.33 -2.60 26.13
N PRO A 319 -26.76 -3.80 25.98
CA PRO A 319 -27.30 -5.01 26.59
C PRO A 319 -27.45 -4.89 28.11
N LYS A 320 -26.55 -4.19 28.80
CA LYS A 320 -26.59 -4.04 30.26
C LYS A 320 -27.79 -3.22 30.73
N GLU A 321 -28.25 -2.26 29.93
CA GLU A 321 -29.38 -1.40 30.28
C GLU A 321 -30.72 -2.00 29.88
N HIS A 322 -30.75 -2.80 28.81
CA HIS A 322 -32.00 -3.16 28.15
C HIS A 322 -32.36 -4.65 28.18
N PHE A 323 -31.40 -5.58 28.36
CA PHE A 323 -31.68 -7.01 28.19
C PHE A 323 -32.70 -7.56 29.20
N ASP A 324 -32.63 -7.16 30.47
CA ASP A 324 -33.55 -7.66 31.51
C ASP A 324 -35.00 -7.24 31.28
N GLN A 325 -35.22 -6.07 30.68
CA GLN A 325 -36.55 -5.50 30.44
C GLN A 325 -37.08 -5.85 29.05
N HIS A 326 -36.19 -5.99 28.07
CA HIS A 326 -36.49 -6.19 26.67
C HIS A 326 -35.64 -7.32 26.06
N PRO A 327 -35.70 -8.55 26.57
CA PRO A 327 -34.91 -9.66 26.03
C PRO A 327 -35.24 -9.95 24.55
N GLU A 328 -36.45 -9.61 24.09
CA GLU A 328 -36.89 -9.73 22.69
C GLU A 328 -36.17 -8.80 21.71
N TRP A 329 -35.46 -7.78 22.19
CA TRP A 329 -34.63 -6.91 21.35
C TRP A 329 -33.34 -7.59 20.90
N PHE A 330 -32.93 -8.64 21.60
CA PHE A 330 -31.65 -9.31 21.39
C PHE A 330 -31.82 -10.61 20.62
N ALA A 331 -30.74 -11.10 20.04
CA ALA A 331 -30.73 -12.27 19.19
C ALA A 331 -31.23 -13.51 19.95
N MET A 332 -32.11 -14.29 19.32
CA MET A 332 -32.48 -15.61 19.79
C MET A 332 -31.50 -16.63 19.21
N ILE A 333 -30.72 -17.32 20.04
CA ILE A 333 -29.78 -18.37 19.63
C ILE A 333 -30.16 -19.64 20.39
N ASP A 334 -30.31 -20.74 19.67
CA ASP A 334 -30.74 -22.04 20.23
C ASP A 334 -31.99 -21.95 21.13
N GLY A 335 -32.96 -21.12 20.71
CA GLY A 335 -34.22 -20.89 21.40
C GLY A 335 -34.14 -19.96 22.62
N GLN A 336 -32.96 -19.42 22.95
CA GLN A 336 -32.75 -18.52 24.08
C GLN A 336 -32.34 -17.12 23.61
N ARG A 337 -32.83 -16.06 24.27
CA ARG A 337 -32.38 -14.69 23.99
C ARG A 337 -31.01 -14.49 24.63
N GLN A 338 -30.08 -13.90 23.88
CA GLN A 338 -28.70 -13.70 24.29
C GLN A 338 -28.27 -12.24 24.08
N PRO A 339 -27.65 -11.57 25.07
CA PRO A 339 -27.33 -10.15 25.04
C PRO A 339 -26.08 -9.80 24.21
N TYR A 340 -25.80 -10.54 23.13
CA TYR A 340 -24.59 -10.38 22.31
C TYR A 340 -24.84 -9.70 20.96
N GLN A 341 -26.01 -9.93 20.36
CA GLN A 341 -26.39 -9.37 19.06
C GLN A 341 -27.84 -8.91 19.11
N LEU A 342 -28.25 -8.06 18.16
CA LEU A 342 -29.62 -7.53 18.08
C LEU A 342 -30.53 -8.39 17.19
N CYS A 343 -31.82 -8.38 17.49
CA CYS A 343 -32.87 -8.94 16.64
C CYS A 343 -33.23 -7.93 15.54
N THR A 344 -32.62 -8.07 14.35
CA THR A 344 -32.72 -7.08 13.25
C THR A 344 -34.10 -6.97 12.59
N SER A 345 -35.04 -7.88 12.91
CA SER A 345 -36.43 -7.85 12.45
C SER A 345 -37.41 -7.20 13.43
N ASN A 346 -36.99 -6.87 14.66
CA ASN A 346 -37.87 -6.31 15.67
C ASN A 346 -38.07 -4.80 15.44
N GLU A 347 -39.32 -4.36 15.23
CA GLU A 347 -39.63 -2.94 14.93
C GLU A 347 -39.26 -1.97 16.07
N GLU A 348 -39.30 -2.41 17.34
CA GLU A 348 -38.83 -1.56 18.45
C GLU A 348 -37.31 -1.40 18.45
N VAL A 349 -36.56 -2.44 18.04
CA VAL A 349 -35.11 -2.34 17.82
C VAL A 349 -34.82 -1.37 16.69
N ILE A 350 -35.53 -1.47 15.56
CA ILE A 350 -35.36 -0.54 14.42
C ILE A 350 -35.63 0.90 14.88
N ARG A 351 -36.73 1.16 15.58
CA ARG A 351 -37.07 2.50 16.12
C ARG A 351 -35.97 3.02 17.05
N LYS A 352 -35.50 2.19 17.97
CA LYS A 352 -34.45 2.56 18.94
C LYS A 352 -33.12 2.86 18.24
N CYS A 353 -32.74 2.07 17.24
CA CYS A 353 -31.54 2.34 16.45
C CYS A 353 -31.65 3.66 15.68
N ILE A 354 -32.81 3.99 15.08
CA ILE A 354 -33.05 5.27 14.42
C ILE A 354 -32.86 6.43 15.40
N GLU A 355 -33.47 6.35 16.59
CA GLU A 355 -33.33 7.37 17.63
C GLU A 355 -31.88 7.57 18.06
N THR A 356 -31.15 6.48 18.31
CA THR A 356 -29.74 6.54 18.70
C THR A 356 -28.87 7.14 17.59
N VAL A 357 -29.07 6.75 16.33
CA VAL A 357 -28.29 7.30 15.21
C VAL A 357 -28.59 8.79 14.99
N LYS A 358 -29.86 9.22 15.06
CA LYS A 358 -30.21 10.65 14.99
C LYS A 358 -29.53 11.44 16.12
N ARG A 359 -29.52 10.90 17.34
CA ARG A 359 -28.78 11.51 18.46
C ARG A 359 -27.29 11.61 18.16
N TRP A 360 -26.66 10.54 17.67
CA TRP A 360 -25.23 10.56 17.32
C TRP A 360 -24.90 11.60 16.26
N ILE A 361 -25.77 11.80 15.26
CA ILE A 361 -25.60 12.84 14.23
C ILE A 361 -25.60 14.24 14.86
N VAL A 362 -26.53 14.52 15.78
CA VAL A 362 -26.62 15.81 16.48
C VAL A 362 -25.41 16.04 17.39
N GLU A 363 -24.95 15.00 18.10
CA GLU A 363 -23.80 15.06 19.00
C GLU A 363 -22.46 15.15 18.25
N ASN A 364 -22.40 14.69 17.00
CA ASN A 364 -21.19 14.61 16.19
C ASN A 364 -21.41 15.18 14.77
N PRO A 365 -21.70 16.49 14.64
CA PRO A 365 -22.09 17.09 13.35
C PRO A 365 -21.02 16.98 12.26
N ASP A 366 -19.74 16.92 12.66
CA ASP A 366 -18.59 16.82 11.76
C ASP A 366 -18.28 15.40 11.26
N ILE A 367 -18.99 14.38 11.77
CA ILE A 367 -18.83 12.99 11.34
C ILE A 367 -19.88 12.66 10.28
N ASP A 368 -19.44 12.10 9.15
CA ASP A 368 -20.32 11.80 8.02
C ASP A 368 -20.77 10.34 7.98
N ILE A 369 -20.16 9.44 8.76
CA ILE A 369 -20.39 8.00 8.67
C ILE A 369 -20.71 7.42 10.06
N PHE A 370 -21.88 6.79 10.20
CA PHE A 370 -22.36 6.18 11.44
C PHE A 370 -22.55 4.68 11.24
N SER A 371 -21.93 3.87 12.10
CA SER A 371 -21.96 2.42 11.98
C SER A 371 -23.23 1.82 12.56
N VAL A 372 -23.84 0.93 11.80
CA VAL A 372 -24.92 0.03 12.20
C VAL A 372 -24.49 -1.37 11.78
N SER A 373 -23.76 -2.04 12.66
CA SER A 373 -23.15 -3.32 12.33
C SER A 373 -23.09 -4.24 13.52
N GLN A 374 -23.18 -5.56 13.24
CA GLN A 374 -23.05 -6.60 14.24
C GLN A 374 -21.82 -6.38 15.14
N ASP A 375 -21.93 -6.79 16.40
CA ASP A 375 -20.77 -6.87 17.29
C ASP A 375 -19.87 -8.03 16.88
N ASP A 376 -18.63 -8.03 17.35
CA ASP A 376 -17.69 -9.11 17.04
C ASP A 376 -18.09 -10.40 17.75
N GLY A 377 -17.71 -11.54 17.17
CA GLY A 377 -18.08 -12.87 17.66
C GLY A 377 -19.31 -13.48 16.98
N PRO A 378 -19.68 -14.72 17.37
CA PRO A 378 -20.66 -15.53 16.66
C PRO A 378 -22.10 -15.30 17.12
N GLY A 379 -23.03 -15.86 16.36
CA GLY A 379 -24.43 -16.02 16.76
C GLY A 379 -25.31 -14.88 16.27
N PHE A 380 -26.17 -15.15 15.29
CA PHE A 380 -27.17 -14.21 14.80
C PHE A 380 -28.58 -14.67 15.23
N CYS A 381 -29.58 -13.80 15.09
CA CYS A 381 -30.92 -14.08 15.59
C CYS A 381 -31.66 -15.17 14.78
N HIS A 382 -32.01 -16.28 15.42
CA HIS A 382 -32.82 -17.37 14.86
C HIS A 382 -34.33 -17.25 15.15
N CYS A 383 -34.83 -16.07 15.53
CA CYS A 383 -36.27 -15.90 15.69
C CYS A 383 -37.00 -16.14 14.34
N PRO A 384 -38.29 -16.56 14.35
CA PRO A 384 -39.01 -16.87 13.11
C PRO A 384 -38.95 -15.78 12.05
N ASP A 385 -39.05 -14.51 12.46
CA ASP A 385 -39.05 -13.36 11.54
C ASP A 385 -37.67 -13.12 10.91
N CYS A 386 -36.59 -13.20 11.70
CA CYS A 386 -35.23 -13.12 11.16
C CYS A 386 -34.94 -14.27 10.21
N MET A 387 -35.32 -15.49 10.59
CA MET A 387 -35.10 -16.68 9.75
C MET A 387 -35.87 -16.60 8.43
N ALA A 388 -37.09 -16.06 8.45
CA ALA A 388 -37.84 -15.82 7.22
C ALA A 388 -37.08 -14.89 6.26
N ILE A 389 -36.51 -13.78 6.76
CA ILE A 389 -35.67 -12.87 5.97
C ILE A 389 -34.43 -13.60 5.45
N TYR A 390 -33.73 -14.37 6.28
CA TYR A 390 -32.47 -14.99 5.88
C TYR A 390 -32.65 -16.09 4.83
N VAL A 391 -33.76 -16.85 4.93
CA VAL A 391 -34.14 -17.83 3.91
C VAL A 391 -34.55 -17.13 2.62
N GLU A 392 -35.27 -16.01 2.71
CA GLU A 392 -35.67 -15.19 1.57
C GLU A 392 -34.45 -14.62 0.80
N GLU A 393 -33.43 -14.18 1.54
CA GLU A 393 -32.21 -13.54 1.02
C GLU A 393 -31.10 -14.53 0.65
N GLY A 394 -31.25 -15.79 1.03
CA GLY A 394 -30.38 -16.90 0.67
C GLY A 394 -31.22 -18.07 0.16
N MET A 395 -31.18 -19.18 0.89
CA MET A 395 -32.02 -20.35 0.65
C MET A 395 -32.21 -21.14 1.96
N LEU A 396 -33.18 -22.05 2.01
CA LEU A 396 -33.56 -22.75 3.25
C LEU A 396 -32.38 -23.43 3.96
N TYR A 397 -31.52 -24.13 3.22
CA TYR A 397 -30.35 -24.84 3.75
C TYR A 397 -29.07 -23.99 3.80
N ARG A 398 -29.15 -22.72 3.39
CA ARG A 398 -28.05 -21.74 3.48
C ARG A 398 -28.65 -20.33 3.67
N PRO A 399 -29.23 -20.06 4.86
CA PRO A 399 -29.80 -18.74 5.17
C PRO A 399 -28.71 -17.66 5.09
N ASN A 400 -29.10 -16.43 4.74
CA ASN A 400 -28.20 -15.28 4.66
C ASN A 400 -28.53 -14.19 5.70
N PRO A 401 -27.82 -14.17 6.85
CA PRO A 401 -28.01 -13.17 7.91
C PRO A 401 -27.81 -11.71 7.47
N MET A 402 -27.00 -11.46 6.43
CA MET A 402 -26.81 -10.12 5.86
C MET A 402 -28.14 -9.50 5.41
N GLY A 403 -29.13 -10.32 5.04
CA GLY A 403 -30.48 -9.86 4.73
C GLY A 403 -31.11 -8.99 5.82
N GLY A 404 -31.03 -9.42 7.08
CA GLY A 404 -31.61 -8.65 8.20
C GLY A 404 -30.77 -7.43 8.55
N GLN A 405 -29.44 -7.54 8.53
CA GLN A 405 -28.55 -6.41 8.79
C GLN A 405 -28.75 -5.29 7.77
N LEU A 406 -28.78 -5.62 6.47
CA LEU A 406 -28.98 -4.63 5.43
C LEU A 406 -30.38 -4.02 5.48
N ARG A 407 -31.42 -4.80 5.81
CA ARG A 407 -32.78 -4.25 5.99
C ARG A 407 -32.85 -3.27 7.17
N LEU A 408 -32.21 -3.58 8.30
CA LEU A 408 -32.08 -2.64 9.43
C LEU A 408 -31.34 -1.36 9.00
N ALA A 409 -30.18 -1.51 8.35
CA ALA A 409 -29.38 -0.37 7.89
C ALA A 409 -30.14 0.51 6.88
N ASN A 410 -30.86 -0.09 5.93
CA ASN A 410 -31.70 0.62 4.97
C ASN A 410 -32.80 1.42 5.65
N ARG A 411 -33.53 0.81 6.61
CA ARG A 411 -34.59 1.51 7.35
C ARG A 411 -34.06 2.71 8.13
N ILE A 412 -32.85 2.61 8.67
CA ILE A 412 -32.19 3.74 9.34
C ILE A 412 -31.78 4.80 8.31
N ALA A 413 -31.15 4.40 7.21
CA ALA A 413 -30.73 5.31 6.15
C ALA A 413 -31.90 6.11 5.56
N GLU A 414 -33.02 5.45 5.28
CA GLU A 414 -34.28 6.09 4.83
C GLU A 414 -34.80 7.10 5.86
N ALA A 415 -34.80 6.74 7.15
CA ALA A 415 -35.33 7.59 8.21
C ALA A 415 -34.48 8.82 8.53
N ILE A 416 -33.18 8.79 8.23
CA ILE A 416 -32.29 9.93 8.44
C ILE A 416 -32.10 10.78 7.18
N GLU A 417 -32.36 10.26 5.99
CA GLU A 417 -32.08 10.96 4.73
C GLU A 417 -32.82 12.30 4.61
N GLU A 418 -34.07 12.35 5.07
CA GLU A 418 -34.90 13.56 4.99
C GLU A 418 -34.27 14.76 5.70
N GLU A 419 -33.66 14.52 6.87
CA GLU A 419 -33.03 15.56 7.70
C GLU A 419 -31.51 15.67 7.45
N TYR A 420 -30.87 14.57 7.05
CA TYR A 420 -29.43 14.41 6.97
C TYR A 420 -28.98 13.69 5.68
N PRO A 421 -29.27 14.26 4.48
CA PRO A 421 -29.09 13.55 3.20
C PRO A 421 -27.64 13.19 2.88
N ASN A 422 -26.67 13.87 3.50
CA ASN A 422 -25.24 13.66 3.28
C ASN A 422 -24.59 12.68 4.28
N LYS A 423 -25.35 12.15 5.25
CA LYS A 423 -24.83 11.20 6.24
C LYS A 423 -24.97 9.76 5.73
N LEU A 424 -23.95 8.96 5.96
CA LEU A 424 -23.86 7.57 5.53
C LEU A 424 -24.04 6.62 6.71
N ILE A 425 -24.71 5.50 6.46
CA ILE A 425 -24.77 4.36 7.36
C ILE A 425 -23.73 3.34 6.94
N HIS A 426 -22.75 3.09 7.79
CA HIS A 426 -21.75 2.05 7.60
C HIS A 426 -22.27 0.71 8.14
N MET A 427 -21.96 -0.38 7.44
CA MET A 427 -22.14 -1.73 7.96
C MET A 427 -20.97 -2.64 7.56
N LEU A 428 -20.62 -3.60 8.40
CA LEU A 428 -19.66 -4.65 8.06
C LEU A 428 -20.34 -5.74 7.21
N ALA A 429 -19.68 -6.14 6.14
CA ALA A 429 -19.86 -7.45 5.51
C ALA A 429 -18.75 -8.34 6.05
N TYR A 430 -19.03 -9.02 7.16
CA TYR A 430 -18.05 -9.73 7.97
C TYR A 430 -18.64 -11.03 8.51
N PHE A 431 -17.83 -12.08 8.59
CA PHE A 431 -18.19 -13.35 9.20
C PHE A 431 -19.54 -13.91 8.68
N PHE A 432 -20.55 -14.09 9.53
CA PHE A 432 -21.87 -14.59 9.12
C PHE A 432 -22.70 -13.62 8.26
N THR A 433 -22.34 -12.33 8.17
CA THR A 433 -22.97 -11.34 7.28
C THR A 433 -22.14 -11.04 6.04
N VAL A 434 -21.08 -11.80 5.74
CA VAL A 434 -20.19 -11.45 4.62
C VAL A 434 -20.84 -11.55 3.23
N ASN A 435 -21.82 -12.44 3.06
CA ASN A 435 -22.38 -12.75 1.74
C ASN A 435 -23.41 -11.68 1.31
N PRO A 436 -23.28 -11.11 0.09
CA PRO A 436 -24.28 -10.21 -0.46
C PRO A 436 -25.69 -10.83 -0.44
N PRO A 437 -26.72 -10.08 -0.02
CA PRO A 437 -28.11 -10.54 -0.10
C PRO A 437 -28.54 -10.73 -1.57
N THR A 438 -29.51 -11.61 -1.80
CA THR A 438 -29.95 -11.93 -3.17
C THR A 438 -31.10 -11.05 -3.66
N LYS A 439 -31.84 -10.41 -2.76
CA LYS A 439 -32.98 -9.55 -3.10
C LYS A 439 -32.84 -8.12 -2.59
N THR A 440 -32.49 -7.94 -1.32
CA THR A 440 -32.35 -6.60 -0.74
C THR A 440 -31.16 -5.88 -1.38
N LYS A 441 -31.38 -4.67 -1.87
CA LYS A 441 -30.32 -3.79 -2.38
C LYS A 441 -29.92 -2.76 -1.33
N PRO A 442 -28.64 -2.38 -1.24
CA PRO A 442 -28.24 -1.29 -0.36
C PRO A 442 -28.92 0.02 -0.74
N HIS A 443 -29.43 0.75 0.26
CA HIS A 443 -29.85 2.13 0.07
C HIS A 443 -28.64 2.98 -0.36
N LYS A 444 -28.86 4.07 -1.11
CA LYS A 444 -27.75 4.89 -1.63
C LYS A 444 -26.84 5.37 -0.50
N ASN A 445 -27.38 5.70 0.68
CA ASN A 445 -26.60 6.16 1.84
C ASN A 445 -25.93 5.02 2.64
N ILE A 446 -25.92 3.77 2.14
CA ILE A 446 -25.17 2.67 2.76
C ILE A 446 -23.73 2.64 2.26
N LEU A 447 -22.81 2.53 3.20
CA LEU A 447 -21.41 2.21 2.97
C LEU A 447 -21.13 0.80 3.50
N VAL A 448 -20.69 -0.09 2.62
CA VAL A 448 -20.41 -1.49 2.97
C VAL A 448 -18.92 -1.63 3.20
N ARG A 449 -18.50 -2.13 4.36
CA ARG A 449 -17.10 -2.49 4.62
C ARG A 449 -16.94 -4.00 4.62
N LEU A 450 -16.28 -4.53 3.59
CA LEU A 450 -15.99 -5.95 3.46
C LEU A 450 -14.67 -6.28 4.16
N CYS A 451 -14.65 -7.30 5.03
CA CYS A 451 -13.46 -7.68 5.80
C CYS A 451 -12.78 -8.93 5.25
N ASP A 452 -11.48 -8.84 4.99
CA ASP A 452 -10.67 -9.88 4.35
C ASP A 452 -10.03 -10.87 5.34
N TYR A 453 -10.85 -11.51 6.19
CA TYR A 453 -10.30 -12.33 7.28
C TYR A 453 -9.88 -13.76 6.86
N GLU A 454 -10.26 -14.23 5.67
CA GLU A 454 -10.07 -15.62 5.24
C GLU A 454 -9.05 -15.78 4.09
N SER A 455 -8.44 -14.69 3.62
CA SER A 455 -7.59 -14.74 2.42
C SER A 455 -6.17 -15.19 2.67
N CYS A 456 -5.57 -15.68 1.59
CA CYS A 456 -4.17 -16.06 1.55
C CYS A 456 -3.31 -14.79 1.54
N MET A 457 -2.35 -14.68 2.46
CA MET A 457 -1.36 -13.60 2.48
C MET A 457 -0.10 -13.92 1.66
N SER A 458 0.03 -15.16 1.17
CA SER A 458 1.22 -15.66 0.46
C SER A 458 1.11 -15.56 -1.06
N HIS A 459 -0.09 -15.25 -1.59
CA HIS A 459 -0.34 -15.14 -3.02
C HIS A 459 -1.32 -13.99 -3.25
N PRO A 460 -1.18 -13.23 -4.35
CA PRO A 460 -2.18 -12.23 -4.73
C PRO A 460 -3.59 -12.83 -4.81
N LEU A 461 -4.59 -12.10 -4.31
CA LEU A 461 -5.99 -12.54 -4.20
C LEU A 461 -6.52 -13.12 -5.51
N VAL A 462 -6.22 -12.46 -6.63
CA VAL A 462 -6.71 -12.83 -7.96
C VAL A 462 -5.96 -14.01 -8.61
N ASP A 463 -4.75 -14.31 -8.14
CA ASP A 463 -3.91 -15.40 -8.69
C ASP A 463 -3.95 -16.67 -7.85
N CYS A 464 -4.35 -16.55 -6.59
CA CYS A 464 -4.27 -17.64 -5.64
C CYS A 464 -5.07 -18.87 -6.12
N ALA A 465 -4.34 -19.93 -6.46
CA ALA A 465 -4.88 -21.15 -7.05
C ALA A 465 -5.50 -22.09 -6.00
N TYR A 466 -5.52 -21.71 -4.71
CA TYR A 466 -6.02 -22.58 -3.64
C TYR A 466 -7.42 -23.11 -3.99
N PRO A 467 -7.56 -24.44 -4.15
CA PRO A 467 -8.79 -25.04 -4.59
C PRO A 467 -9.87 -24.85 -3.51
N VAL A 468 -11.10 -24.60 -3.95
CA VAL A 468 -12.35 -24.54 -3.17
C VAL A 468 -12.71 -25.92 -2.54
N ALA A 469 -11.74 -26.85 -2.48
CA ALA A 469 -11.94 -28.26 -2.23
C ALA A 469 -10.88 -28.82 -1.26
N ALA A 470 -10.69 -28.13 -0.14
CA ALA A 470 -10.41 -28.73 1.16
C ALA A 470 -11.11 -27.80 2.15
N GLU A 471 -11.79 -28.36 3.13
CA GLU A 471 -12.74 -27.67 3.99
C GLU A 471 -12.19 -26.32 4.52
N ASN A 472 -12.87 -25.23 4.15
CA ASN A 472 -12.81 -23.89 4.76
C ASN A 472 -11.58 -22.97 4.51
N THR A 473 -11.02 -22.85 3.30
CA THR A 473 -10.19 -21.66 2.96
C THR A 473 -10.42 -21.08 1.55
N PHE A 474 -10.39 -19.74 1.46
CA PHE A 474 -11.41 -18.95 0.74
C PHE A 474 -10.92 -17.81 -0.21
N PRO A 475 -9.73 -17.79 -0.83
CA PRO A 475 -9.30 -16.62 -1.62
C PRO A 475 -10.19 -16.33 -2.85
N ARG A 476 -10.69 -17.35 -3.56
CA ARG A 476 -11.68 -17.14 -4.65
C ARG A 476 -13.02 -16.59 -4.14
N ARG A 477 -13.37 -16.85 -2.88
CA ARG A 477 -14.60 -16.34 -2.27
C ARG A 477 -14.48 -14.84 -2.10
N PHE A 478 -13.40 -14.33 -1.51
CA PHE A 478 -13.21 -12.90 -1.27
C PHE A 478 -13.19 -12.08 -2.57
N VAL A 479 -12.46 -12.53 -3.59
CA VAL A 479 -12.49 -11.91 -4.93
C VAL A 479 -13.92 -11.85 -5.49
N SER A 480 -14.72 -12.90 -5.32
CA SER A 480 -16.12 -12.89 -5.76
C SER A 480 -16.99 -11.97 -4.90
N LEU A 481 -16.70 -11.85 -3.59
CA LEU A 481 -17.43 -10.99 -2.68
C LEU A 481 -17.17 -9.52 -3.01
N VAL A 482 -15.92 -9.12 -3.25
CA VAL A 482 -15.57 -7.76 -3.70
C VAL A 482 -16.33 -7.42 -4.97
N ARG A 483 -16.28 -8.28 -5.99
CA ARG A 483 -17.01 -8.08 -7.26
C ARG A 483 -18.51 -7.94 -7.04
N ARG A 484 -19.13 -8.88 -6.32
CA ARG A 484 -20.59 -8.88 -6.11
C ARG A 484 -21.05 -7.71 -5.24
N TRP A 485 -20.26 -7.27 -4.28
CA TRP A 485 -20.57 -6.05 -3.52
C TRP A 485 -20.41 -4.80 -4.40
N GLY A 486 -19.38 -4.74 -5.24
CA GLY A 486 -19.17 -3.66 -6.22
C GLY A 486 -20.25 -3.58 -7.29
N GLU A 487 -20.92 -4.70 -7.62
CA GLU A 487 -22.12 -4.72 -8.48
C GLU A 487 -23.37 -4.14 -7.79
N LEU A 488 -23.43 -4.16 -6.46
CA LEU A 488 -24.59 -3.74 -5.67
C LEU A 488 -24.46 -2.32 -5.09
N SER A 489 -23.24 -1.80 -4.95
CA SER A 489 -22.97 -0.51 -4.32
C SER A 489 -21.71 0.14 -4.89
N ASP A 490 -21.75 1.46 -5.06
CA ASP A 490 -20.58 2.29 -5.40
C ASP A 490 -19.80 2.75 -4.16
N ARG A 491 -20.18 2.27 -2.97
CA ARG A 491 -19.63 2.68 -1.66
C ARG A 491 -19.11 1.46 -0.89
N VAL A 492 -18.18 0.75 -1.51
CA VAL A 492 -17.50 -0.39 -0.88
C VAL A 492 -16.17 0.05 -0.29
N PHE A 493 -15.99 -0.21 1.00
CA PHE A 493 -14.70 -0.17 1.67
C PHE A 493 -14.19 -1.59 1.87
N VAL A 494 -12.88 -1.77 1.88
CA VAL A 494 -12.23 -3.02 2.26
C VAL A 494 -11.45 -2.83 3.55
N TRP A 495 -11.59 -3.79 4.46
CA TRP A 495 -10.72 -3.99 5.61
C TRP A 495 -9.82 -5.18 5.28
N ASP A 496 -8.54 -4.92 5.06
CA ASP A 496 -7.50 -5.89 4.72
C ASP A 496 -6.42 -5.92 5.82
N TYR A 497 -5.53 -6.90 5.79
CA TYR A 497 -4.62 -7.23 6.89
C TYR A 497 -3.18 -7.44 6.39
N LEU A 498 -2.22 -6.82 7.08
CA LEU A 498 -0.80 -6.76 6.66
C LEU A 498 0.16 -7.50 7.60
N THR A 499 -0.35 -8.14 8.65
CA THR A 499 0.46 -8.77 9.70
C THR A 499 -0.10 -10.13 10.12
N ASN A 500 0.69 -10.87 10.89
CA ASN A 500 0.25 -12.08 11.59
C ASN A 500 -0.06 -11.73 13.04
N PHE A 501 -1.34 -11.70 13.43
CA PHE A 501 -1.79 -11.30 14.77
C PHE A 501 -1.43 -12.30 15.86
N HIS A 502 -1.18 -13.57 15.51
CA HIS A 502 -0.61 -14.54 16.45
C HIS A 502 0.90 -14.39 16.62
N ASN A 503 1.61 -13.78 15.68
CA ASN A 503 3.07 -13.73 15.70
C ASN A 503 3.61 -12.52 14.89
N TYR A 504 3.54 -11.31 15.43
CA TYR A 504 3.94 -10.08 14.73
C TYR A 504 5.40 -10.09 14.23
N LEU A 505 6.31 -10.74 14.96
CA LEU A 505 7.73 -10.81 14.61
C LEU A 505 8.05 -11.92 13.58
N GLN A 506 7.15 -12.88 13.38
CA GLN A 506 7.40 -14.02 12.49
C GLN A 506 7.60 -13.57 11.03
N PRO A 507 8.52 -14.17 10.26
CA PRO A 507 8.69 -13.84 8.85
C PRO A 507 7.39 -13.99 8.05
N LEU A 508 6.98 -12.93 7.36
CA LEU A 508 5.72 -12.82 6.61
C LEU A 508 5.98 -12.41 5.15
N PRO A 509 5.91 -13.36 4.19
CA PRO A 509 6.19 -13.10 2.77
C PRO A 509 4.97 -12.57 2.01
N ASN A 510 4.62 -11.31 2.24
CA ASN A 510 3.44 -10.68 1.62
C ASN A 510 3.74 -9.37 0.86
N PHE A 511 5.00 -8.95 0.67
CA PHE A 511 5.28 -7.73 -0.10
C PHE A 511 4.81 -7.86 -1.56
N HIS A 512 5.10 -8.97 -2.23
CA HIS A 512 4.65 -9.23 -3.61
C HIS A 512 3.13 -9.28 -3.83
N VAL A 513 2.31 -9.41 -2.78
CA VAL A 513 0.83 -9.43 -2.94
C VAL A 513 0.23 -8.02 -2.93
N MET A 514 0.83 -7.12 -2.13
CA MET A 514 0.28 -5.79 -1.80
C MET A 514 -0.20 -5.00 -3.02
N GLN A 515 0.68 -4.80 -4.01
CA GLN A 515 0.34 -3.96 -5.15
C GLN A 515 -0.81 -4.53 -5.98
N LYS A 516 -0.79 -5.85 -6.20
CA LYS A 516 -1.79 -6.51 -7.05
C LYS A 516 -3.17 -6.56 -6.37
N ASP A 517 -3.20 -6.69 -5.05
CA ASP A 517 -4.43 -6.68 -4.28
C ASP A 517 -5.06 -5.28 -4.23
N VAL A 518 -4.24 -4.24 -4.02
CA VAL A 518 -4.71 -2.84 -4.07
C VAL A 518 -5.20 -2.45 -5.48
N GLN A 519 -4.52 -2.90 -6.54
CA GLN A 519 -5.00 -2.73 -7.92
C GLN A 519 -6.34 -3.42 -8.16
N PHE A 520 -6.48 -4.67 -7.68
CA PHE A 520 -7.75 -5.38 -7.75
C PHE A 520 -8.87 -4.61 -7.06
N PHE A 521 -8.64 -4.03 -5.89
CA PHE A 521 -9.64 -3.19 -5.21
C PHE A 521 -10.03 -1.97 -6.04
N ALA A 522 -9.05 -1.22 -6.55
CA ALA A 522 -9.28 -0.04 -7.41
C ALA A 522 -10.11 -0.39 -8.66
N GLU A 523 -9.87 -1.56 -9.25
CA GLU A 523 -10.55 -2.02 -10.46
C GLU A 523 -11.97 -2.60 -10.20
N ASN A 524 -12.38 -2.76 -8.94
CA ASN A 524 -13.64 -3.43 -8.55
C ASN A 524 -14.51 -2.58 -7.60
N HIS A 525 -14.56 -1.25 -7.84
CA HIS A 525 -15.45 -0.28 -7.16
C HIS A 525 -15.20 -0.12 -5.65
N VAL A 526 -14.03 -0.51 -5.16
CA VAL A 526 -13.62 -0.20 -3.79
C VAL A 526 -13.16 1.25 -3.75
N VAL A 527 -13.75 2.04 -2.85
CA VAL A 527 -13.47 3.47 -2.70
C VAL A 527 -12.77 3.79 -1.39
N GLY A 528 -12.58 2.83 -0.48
CA GLY A 528 -11.83 3.03 0.75
C GLY A 528 -11.12 1.78 1.21
N ILE A 529 -9.91 1.93 1.73
CA ILE A 529 -9.11 0.83 2.24
C ILE A 529 -8.70 1.14 3.68
N TYR A 530 -8.87 0.13 4.52
CA TYR A 530 -8.33 0.05 5.86
C TYR A 530 -7.39 -1.15 5.94
N MET A 531 -6.09 -0.89 6.06
CA MET A 531 -5.04 -1.89 6.18
C MET A 531 -4.68 -2.09 7.66
N GLN A 532 -5.19 -3.14 8.29
CA GLN A 532 -4.84 -3.46 9.66
C GLN A 532 -3.43 -4.05 9.72
N SER A 533 -2.59 -3.49 10.56
CA SER A 533 -1.20 -3.94 10.74
C SER A 533 -0.92 -4.10 12.24
N VAL A 534 0.34 -4.20 12.62
CA VAL A 534 0.76 -4.28 14.02
C VAL A 534 0.32 -3.03 14.77
N TYR A 535 -0.56 -3.22 15.75
CA TYR A 535 -1.12 -2.15 16.56
C TYR A 535 -1.10 -2.51 18.04
N GLY A 536 -0.90 -1.51 18.88
CA GLY A 536 -0.73 -1.68 20.32
C GLY A 536 0.51 -0.94 20.83
N ALA A 537 0.45 -0.44 22.06
CA ALA A 537 1.58 0.25 22.66
C ALA A 537 2.76 -0.73 22.83
N GLY A 538 3.91 -0.40 22.23
CA GLY A 538 5.08 -1.29 22.23
C GLY A 538 4.96 -2.53 21.33
N ALA A 539 3.95 -2.60 20.46
CA ALA A 539 3.85 -3.66 19.45
C ALA A 539 4.85 -3.39 18.31
N LYS A 540 5.67 -4.39 17.95
CA LYS A 540 6.60 -4.31 16.82
C LYS A 540 6.64 -5.64 16.06
N GLY A 541 6.67 -5.57 14.74
CA GLY A 541 6.83 -6.70 13.83
C GLY A 541 7.97 -6.51 12.82
N GLY A 542 8.42 -7.60 12.21
CA GLY A 542 9.52 -7.57 11.23
C GLY A 542 9.12 -6.82 9.96
N PHE A 543 9.96 -5.92 9.45
CA PHE A 543 9.69 -5.02 8.32
C PHE A 543 8.36 -4.25 8.38
N GLN A 544 7.81 -4.02 9.58
CA GLN A 544 6.50 -3.38 9.77
C GLN A 544 6.44 -1.97 9.16
N ASP A 545 7.45 -1.14 9.39
CA ASP A 545 7.47 0.23 8.89
C ASP A 545 7.50 0.28 7.36
N MET A 546 8.20 -0.65 6.72
CA MET A 546 8.23 -0.76 5.26
C MET A 546 6.86 -1.16 4.70
N ARG A 547 6.15 -2.13 5.33
CA ARG A 547 4.77 -2.46 4.93
C ARG A 547 3.85 -1.25 5.08
N ASN A 548 3.96 -0.51 6.17
CA ASN A 548 3.17 0.70 6.39
C ASN A 548 3.44 1.76 5.31
N TYR A 549 4.71 2.05 5.03
CA TYR A 549 5.15 2.99 4.00
C TYR A 549 4.62 2.61 2.62
N LEU A 550 4.85 1.37 2.18
CA LEU A 550 4.43 0.90 0.86
C LEU A 550 2.90 0.87 0.72
N SER A 551 2.18 0.52 1.78
CA SER A 551 0.71 0.55 1.79
C SER A 551 0.17 1.96 1.61
N ALA A 552 0.77 2.95 2.28
CA ALA A 552 0.35 4.33 2.14
C ALA A 552 0.57 4.87 0.72
N LYS A 553 1.67 4.48 0.06
CA LYS A 553 1.92 4.81 -1.35
C LYS A 553 0.88 4.19 -2.28
N LEU A 554 0.62 2.89 -2.14
CA LEU A 554 -0.34 2.16 -2.98
C LEU A 554 -1.78 2.63 -2.79
N MET A 555 -2.18 3.03 -1.58
CA MET A 555 -3.51 3.58 -1.32
C MET A 555 -3.70 4.99 -1.88
N TRP A 556 -2.63 5.72 -2.22
CA TRP A 556 -2.78 6.94 -3.01
C TRP A 556 -2.89 6.59 -4.50
N ASP A 557 -1.89 5.85 -5.00
CA ASP A 557 -1.76 5.40 -6.38
C ASP A 557 -1.46 3.88 -6.44
N PRO A 558 -2.43 3.04 -6.82
CA PRO A 558 -2.23 1.59 -6.96
C PRO A 558 -1.16 1.19 -7.99
N TYR A 559 -0.81 2.10 -8.91
CA TYR A 559 0.19 1.86 -9.96
C TYR A 559 1.53 2.54 -9.65
N TYR A 560 1.73 3.00 -8.41
CA TYR A 560 3.01 3.53 -7.94
C TYR A 560 4.16 2.54 -8.13
N ASP A 561 5.38 3.04 -8.33
CA ASP A 561 6.56 2.19 -8.54
C ASP A 561 6.98 1.50 -7.23
N PHE A 562 6.36 0.35 -6.97
CA PHE A 562 6.52 -0.41 -5.74
C PHE A 562 7.95 -0.91 -5.54
N GLU A 563 8.58 -1.44 -6.59
CA GLU A 563 9.93 -1.99 -6.52
C GLU A 563 10.97 -0.89 -6.26
N ARG A 564 10.87 0.25 -6.95
CA ARG A 564 11.72 1.41 -6.66
C ARG A 564 11.53 1.91 -5.24
N SER A 565 10.29 1.97 -4.77
CA SER A 565 9.97 2.46 -3.43
C SER A 565 10.51 1.55 -2.32
N MET A 566 10.47 0.24 -2.54
CA MET A 566 11.11 -0.74 -1.67
C MET A 566 12.63 -0.59 -1.70
N ASP A 567 13.22 -0.39 -2.88
CA ASP A 567 14.66 -0.18 -3.01
C ASP A 567 15.14 1.08 -2.29
N GLU A 568 14.42 2.20 -2.47
CA GLU A 568 14.69 3.44 -1.75
C GLU A 568 14.55 3.22 -0.23
N PHE A 569 13.45 2.61 0.24
CA PHE A 569 13.26 2.35 1.67
C PHE A 569 14.40 1.50 2.25
N LEU A 570 14.75 0.38 1.61
CA LEU A 570 15.81 -0.50 2.07
C LEU A 570 17.16 0.23 2.13
N ALA A 571 17.49 1.00 1.10
CA ALA A 571 18.75 1.73 1.01
C ALA A 571 18.88 2.83 2.08
N PHE A 572 17.82 3.62 2.30
CA PHE A 572 17.88 4.74 3.23
C PHE A 572 17.61 4.35 4.69
N TYR A 573 16.79 3.32 4.93
CA TYR A 573 16.44 2.90 6.28
C TYR A 573 17.40 1.86 6.87
N TYR A 574 17.91 0.93 6.06
CA TYR A 574 18.84 -0.12 6.50
C TYR A 574 20.28 0.07 5.98
N GLY A 575 20.53 1.03 5.09
CA GLY A 575 21.85 1.33 4.52
C GLY A 575 22.09 0.70 3.15
N THR A 576 22.84 1.42 2.30
CA THR A 576 23.00 1.06 0.88
C THR A 576 23.75 -0.25 0.68
N SER A 577 24.68 -0.58 1.58
CA SER A 577 25.47 -1.81 1.55
C SER A 577 24.67 -3.05 1.98
N ALA A 578 23.72 -2.88 2.91
CA ALA A 578 22.89 -3.96 3.45
C ALA A 578 21.63 -4.22 2.59
N ALA A 579 21.09 -3.18 1.95
CA ALA A 579 19.84 -3.23 1.20
C ALA A 579 19.74 -4.39 0.17
N PRO A 580 20.78 -4.69 -0.64
CA PRO A 580 20.70 -5.80 -1.61
C PRO A 580 20.50 -7.17 -0.95
N LEU A 581 21.05 -7.40 0.24
CA LEU A 581 20.94 -8.67 0.96
C LEU A 581 19.57 -8.82 1.62
N LEU A 582 19.02 -7.73 2.16
CA LEU A 582 17.65 -7.71 2.68
C LEU A 582 16.63 -7.90 1.56
N LYS A 583 16.85 -7.28 0.38
CA LYS A 583 16.02 -7.53 -0.81
C LYS A 583 16.11 -8.98 -1.27
N GLN A 584 17.30 -9.58 -1.27
CA GLN A 584 17.47 -11.01 -1.57
C GLN A 584 16.70 -11.88 -0.57
N TRP A 585 16.72 -11.54 0.72
CA TRP A 585 15.94 -12.26 1.73
C TRP A 585 14.44 -12.17 1.45
N ILE A 586 13.92 -10.97 1.16
CA ILE A 586 12.51 -10.76 0.82
C ILE A 586 12.12 -11.60 -0.41
N LYS A 587 12.89 -11.50 -1.50
CA LYS A 587 12.63 -12.28 -2.72
C LYS A 587 12.72 -13.79 -2.48
N PHE A 588 13.66 -14.25 -1.66
CA PHE A 588 13.73 -15.66 -1.29
C PHE A 588 12.47 -16.11 -0.55
N MET A 589 11.97 -15.35 0.43
CA MET A 589 10.76 -15.73 1.14
C MET A 589 9.54 -15.79 0.21
N GLU A 590 9.41 -14.81 -0.70
CA GLU A 590 8.34 -14.75 -1.71
C GLU A 590 8.38 -15.96 -2.67
N MET A 591 9.56 -16.26 -3.22
CA MET A 591 9.74 -17.44 -4.07
C MET A 591 9.46 -18.73 -3.29
N HIS A 592 9.91 -18.81 -2.04
CA HIS A 592 9.72 -20.01 -1.23
C HIS A 592 8.24 -20.34 -1.02
N VAL A 593 7.39 -19.35 -0.73
CA VAL A 593 5.95 -19.62 -0.56
C VAL A 593 5.22 -19.85 -1.87
N THR A 594 5.61 -19.16 -2.95
CA THR A 594 4.95 -19.27 -4.26
C THR A 594 5.31 -20.56 -4.99
N GLU A 595 6.58 -20.96 -5.03
CA GLU A 595 7.05 -22.18 -5.71
C GLU A 595 6.59 -23.46 -5.00
N ASN A 596 6.49 -23.42 -3.67
CA ASN A 596 6.00 -24.56 -2.87
C ASN A 596 4.49 -24.50 -2.65
N ASN A 597 3.81 -23.46 -3.16
CA ASN A 597 2.37 -23.27 -3.03
C ASN A 597 1.90 -23.37 -1.57
N PHE A 598 2.61 -22.68 -0.66
CA PHE A 598 2.22 -22.56 0.74
C PHE A 598 1.19 -21.46 0.94
N HIS A 599 0.16 -21.72 1.74
CA HIS A 599 -0.95 -20.80 1.98
C HIS A 599 -1.06 -20.50 3.46
N TYR A 600 -0.98 -19.23 3.83
CA TYR A 600 -1.13 -18.77 5.21
C TYR A 600 -2.08 -17.59 5.27
N GLY A 601 -2.92 -17.57 6.30
CA GLY A 601 -3.72 -16.41 6.71
C GLY A 601 -3.02 -15.64 7.84
N MET A 602 -3.71 -14.66 8.42
CA MET A 602 -3.17 -13.74 9.43
C MET A 602 -2.96 -14.34 10.84
N TYR A 603 -3.15 -15.64 11.02
CA TYR A 603 -3.10 -16.33 12.32
C TYR A 603 -2.22 -17.60 12.31
N PHE A 604 -1.27 -17.72 11.37
CA PHE A 604 -0.47 -18.94 11.24
C PHE A 604 0.66 -19.07 12.27
N THR A 605 0.99 -20.31 12.64
CA THR A 605 1.93 -20.61 13.72
C THR A 605 3.39 -20.78 13.24
N PRO A 606 4.38 -20.71 14.14
CA PRO A 606 5.78 -21.00 13.83
C PRO A 606 6.05 -22.44 13.35
N ASN A 607 5.07 -23.34 13.50
CA ASN A 607 5.13 -24.72 12.98
C ASN A 607 4.72 -24.81 11.49
N GLY A 608 4.42 -23.68 10.84
CA GLY A 608 4.10 -23.62 9.42
C GLY A 608 5.17 -24.29 8.54
N ARG A 609 4.70 -24.98 7.47
CA ARG A 609 5.54 -25.79 6.56
C ARG A 609 6.62 -24.99 5.84
N MET A 610 6.47 -23.66 5.73
CA MET A 610 7.45 -22.76 5.09
C MET A 610 8.74 -22.60 5.90
N PHE A 611 8.69 -22.83 7.22
CA PHE A 611 9.86 -22.63 8.08
C PHE A 611 10.78 -23.86 8.04
N THR A 612 11.20 -24.26 6.85
CA THR A 612 12.16 -25.35 6.67
C THR A 612 13.52 -24.99 7.26
N LYS A 613 14.38 -25.99 7.49
CA LYS A 613 15.78 -25.73 7.91
C LYS A 613 16.48 -24.82 6.90
N GLU A 614 16.30 -25.08 5.60
CA GLU A 614 16.85 -24.25 4.52
C GLU A 614 16.33 -22.81 4.56
N PHE A 615 15.04 -22.61 4.81
CA PHE A 615 14.46 -21.28 4.93
C PHE A 615 15.11 -20.48 6.08
N LEU A 616 15.20 -21.09 7.27
CA LEU A 616 15.76 -20.43 8.45
C LEU A 616 17.27 -20.18 8.31
N ASP A 617 18.01 -21.15 7.77
CA ASP A 617 19.46 -21.02 7.54
C ASP A 617 19.76 -19.94 6.48
N THR A 618 18.95 -19.86 5.42
CA THR A 618 19.08 -18.82 4.38
C THR A 618 18.81 -17.43 4.94
N GLY A 619 17.72 -17.28 5.73
CA GLY A 619 17.39 -16.01 6.37
C GLY A 619 18.48 -15.53 7.32
N GLU A 620 18.93 -16.41 8.22
CA GLU A 620 20.04 -16.12 9.15
C GLU A 620 21.31 -15.72 8.40
N SER A 621 21.68 -16.46 7.34
CA SER A 621 22.86 -16.17 6.54
C SER A 621 22.80 -14.79 5.86
N LEU A 622 21.69 -14.46 5.19
CA LEU A 622 21.54 -13.20 4.46
C LEU A 622 21.46 -12.00 5.42
N ILE A 623 20.67 -12.10 6.49
CA ILE A 623 20.48 -10.99 7.43
C ILE A 623 21.75 -10.75 8.25
N SER A 624 22.44 -11.79 8.72
CA SER A 624 23.73 -11.60 9.43
C SER A 624 24.83 -11.06 8.52
N GLN A 625 24.80 -11.35 7.20
CA GLN A 625 25.69 -10.69 6.25
C GLN A 625 25.35 -9.20 6.10
N ALA A 626 24.06 -8.87 6.00
CA ALA A 626 23.59 -7.49 5.93
C ALA A 626 24.00 -6.71 7.18
N GLU A 627 23.88 -7.31 8.37
CA GLU A 627 24.26 -6.69 9.64
C GLU A 627 25.76 -6.36 9.67
N ARG A 628 26.63 -7.26 9.18
CA ARG A 628 28.08 -7.01 9.09
C ARG A 628 28.45 -5.89 8.11
N LEU A 629 27.59 -5.63 7.13
CA LEU A 629 27.76 -4.56 6.15
C LEU A 629 27.06 -3.26 6.55
N ALA A 630 26.43 -3.20 7.73
CA ALA A 630 25.77 -2.01 8.21
C ALA A 630 26.76 -0.84 8.31
N GLU A 631 26.39 0.29 7.72
CA GLU A 631 27.26 1.46 7.60
C GLU A 631 27.41 2.22 8.93
N ASN A 632 26.48 2.01 9.86
CA ASN A 632 26.49 2.61 11.19
C ASN A 632 25.69 1.74 12.19
N GLU A 633 25.79 2.10 13.47
CA GLU A 633 25.16 1.37 14.58
C GLU A 633 23.63 1.38 14.51
N THR A 634 23.02 2.47 14.06
CA THR A 634 21.56 2.57 13.90
C THR A 634 21.06 1.57 12.85
N PHE A 635 21.70 1.50 11.69
CA PHE A 635 21.39 0.51 10.65
C PHE A 635 21.63 -0.90 11.17
N ARG A 636 22.73 -1.14 11.88
CA ARG A 636 23.05 -2.43 12.47
C ARG A 636 21.95 -2.92 13.42
N GLN A 637 21.46 -2.06 14.31
CA GLN A 637 20.37 -2.37 15.25
C GLN A 637 19.06 -2.69 14.52
N ARG A 638 18.71 -1.93 13.47
CA ARG A 638 17.53 -2.21 12.64
C ARG A 638 17.63 -3.58 11.96
N ILE A 639 18.80 -3.91 11.40
CA ILE A 639 19.02 -5.20 10.73
C ILE A 639 19.02 -6.35 11.74
N HIS A 640 19.65 -6.17 12.91
CA HIS A 640 19.64 -7.15 13.98
C HIS A 640 18.23 -7.44 14.48
N TYR A 641 17.36 -6.44 14.56
CA TYR A 641 15.95 -6.65 14.88
C TYR A 641 15.25 -7.59 13.87
N GLU A 642 15.54 -7.47 12.57
CA GLU A 642 15.00 -8.41 11.57
C GLU A 642 15.57 -9.83 11.74
N LEU A 643 16.80 -9.98 12.27
CA LEU A 643 17.37 -11.29 12.60
C LEU A 643 16.61 -11.98 13.74
N LEU A 644 16.05 -11.21 14.68
CA LEU A 644 15.24 -11.74 15.77
C LEU A 644 13.98 -12.47 15.29
N ALA A 645 13.47 -12.17 14.09
CA ALA A 645 12.40 -12.93 13.46
C ALA A 645 12.78 -14.40 13.20
N ILE A 646 14.02 -14.65 12.79
CA ILE A 646 14.53 -16.01 12.59
C ILE A 646 14.77 -16.70 13.94
N THR A 647 15.37 -15.98 14.89
CA THR A 647 15.60 -16.46 16.26
C THR A 647 14.29 -16.87 16.93
N TYR A 648 13.24 -16.06 16.79
CA TYR A 648 11.91 -16.32 17.33
C TYR A 648 11.37 -17.68 16.84
N VAL A 649 11.36 -17.92 15.52
CA VAL A 649 10.87 -19.18 14.95
C VAL A 649 11.74 -20.38 15.39
N ARG A 650 13.06 -20.21 15.46
CA ARG A 650 13.95 -21.27 15.94
C ARG A 650 13.68 -21.63 17.41
N LEU A 651 13.46 -20.65 18.28
CA LEU A 651 13.17 -20.86 19.69
C LEU A 651 11.80 -21.52 19.91
N GLN A 652 10.77 -21.07 19.18
CA GLN A 652 9.44 -21.68 19.22
C GLN A 652 9.45 -23.17 18.82
N ARG A 653 10.38 -23.55 17.95
CA ARG A 653 10.54 -24.93 17.46
C ARG A 653 11.64 -25.72 18.17
N MET A 654 12.33 -25.11 19.14
CA MET A 654 13.42 -25.75 19.85
C MET A 654 12.85 -26.82 20.80
N PRO A 655 13.34 -28.08 20.73
CA PRO A 655 12.91 -29.14 21.66
C PRO A 655 13.05 -28.71 23.12
N PHE A 656 12.08 -29.06 23.97
CA PHE A 656 12.09 -28.65 25.39
C PHE A 656 13.31 -29.17 26.16
N ASP A 657 13.88 -30.29 25.74
CA ASP A 657 15.08 -30.91 26.31
C ASP A 657 16.40 -30.41 25.67
N ALA A 658 16.33 -29.45 24.75
CA ALA A 658 17.53 -28.90 24.11
C ALA A 658 18.44 -28.20 25.15
N PRO A 659 19.77 -28.39 25.04
CA PRO A 659 20.71 -27.77 25.96
C PRO A 659 20.64 -26.24 25.86
N ASN A 660 20.71 -25.58 27.01
CA ASN A 660 20.70 -24.12 27.16
C ASN A 660 19.45 -23.43 26.60
N ARG A 661 18.33 -24.14 26.43
CA ARG A 661 17.08 -23.56 25.90
C ARG A 661 16.62 -22.33 26.71
N GLN A 662 16.59 -22.45 28.04
CA GLN A 662 16.17 -21.35 28.91
C GLN A 662 17.08 -20.13 28.77
N GLU A 663 18.41 -20.31 28.75
CA GLU A 663 19.36 -19.20 28.57
C GLU A 663 19.13 -18.46 27.26
N ARG A 664 18.75 -19.17 26.18
CA ARG A 664 18.45 -18.55 24.89
C ARG A 664 17.11 -17.81 24.88
N ILE A 665 16.10 -18.34 25.57
CA ILE A 665 14.82 -17.65 25.79
C ILE A 665 15.08 -16.36 26.55
N ASP A 666 15.80 -16.42 27.67
CA ASP A 666 16.12 -15.26 28.51
C ASP A 666 16.89 -14.19 27.73
N ALA A 667 17.86 -14.60 26.91
CA ALA A 667 18.62 -13.69 26.05
C ALA A 667 17.71 -13.02 25.01
N PHE A 668 16.85 -13.79 24.33
CA PHE A 668 15.90 -13.26 23.35
C PHE A 668 14.96 -12.22 23.97
N PHE A 669 14.32 -12.52 25.10
CA PHE A 669 13.39 -11.58 25.74
C PHE A 669 14.10 -10.31 26.24
N LYS A 670 15.31 -10.43 26.77
CA LYS A 670 16.13 -9.27 27.13
C LYS A 670 16.43 -8.37 25.93
N GLU A 671 16.71 -8.95 24.76
CA GLU A 671 16.89 -8.19 23.54
C GLU A 671 15.59 -7.52 23.09
N MET A 672 14.46 -8.23 23.09
CA MET A 672 13.15 -7.67 22.77
C MET A 672 12.79 -6.46 23.65
N GLU A 673 13.03 -6.55 24.96
CA GLU A 673 12.86 -5.44 25.91
C GLU A 673 13.77 -4.25 25.58
N SER A 674 15.01 -4.49 25.14
CA SER A 674 15.93 -3.42 24.73
C SER A 674 15.46 -2.65 23.49
N TYR A 675 14.67 -3.29 22.62
CA TYR A 675 13.96 -2.65 21.51
C TYR A 675 12.63 -2.02 21.92
N GLY A 676 12.24 -2.08 23.20
CA GLY A 676 10.97 -1.56 23.71
C GLY A 676 9.75 -2.33 23.21
N VAL A 677 9.91 -3.62 22.93
CA VAL A 677 8.79 -4.49 22.54
C VAL A 677 8.05 -4.98 23.77
N ASN A 678 6.74 -4.80 23.79
CA ASN A 678 5.87 -5.16 24.91
C ASN A 678 4.80 -6.21 24.54
N CYS A 679 4.64 -6.50 23.25
CA CYS A 679 3.79 -7.57 22.75
C CYS A 679 4.26 -8.07 21.38
N LEU A 680 4.09 -9.37 21.14
CA LEU A 680 4.36 -10.04 19.86
C LEU A 680 3.08 -10.63 19.23
N ASN A 681 1.95 -10.38 19.86
CA ASN A 681 0.63 -10.91 19.55
C ASN A 681 -0.40 -9.79 19.75
N GLU A 682 -1.53 -9.88 19.06
CA GLU A 682 -2.64 -8.96 19.21
C GLU A 682 -3.23 -9.01 20.63
N GLY A 683 -3.12 -7.92 21.38
CA GLY A 683 -3.70 -7.81 22.71
C GLY A 683 -3.04 -8.65 23.81
N VAL A 684 -1.96 -9.38 23.52
CA VAL A 684 -1.31 -10.28 24.48
C VAL A 684 0.04 -9.74 24.95
N PRO A 685 0.27 -9.61 26.27
CA PRO A 685 1.55 -9.16 26.82
C PRO A 685 2.73 -10.08 26.43
N LEU A 686 3.93 -9.48 26.28
CA LEU A 686 5.15 -10.21 25.94
C LEU A 686 5.45 -11.36 26.92
N GLU A 687 5.16 -11.18 28.21
CA GLU A 687 5.36 -12.20 29.24
C GLU A 687 4.52 -13.47 29.01
N THR A 688 3.32 -13.33 28.44
CA THR A 688 2.50 -14.49 28.08
C THR A 688 3.16 -15.29 26.95
N VAL A 689 3.82 -14.61 26.00
CA VAL A 689 4.56 -15.25 24.91
C VAL A 689 5.78 -15.99 25.46
N ARG A 690 6.45 -15.40 26.46
CA ARG A 690 7.55 -16.05 27.19
C ARG A 690 7.08 -17.33 27.86
N ASN A 691 6.00 -17.26 28.66
CA ASN A 691 5.42 -18.41 29.33
C ASN A 691 5.03 -19.52 28.35
N SER A 692 4.51 -19.13 27.17
CA SER A 692 4.19 -20.07 26.10
C SER A 692 5.43 -20.79 25.56
N MET A 693 6.53 -20.06 25.31
CA MET A 693 7.79 -20.67 24.90
C MET A 693 8.35 -21.58 26.00
N GLU A 694 8.29 -21.20 27.27
CA GLU A 694 8.85 -21.97 28.38
C GLU A 694 8.08 -23.28 28.64
N THR A 695 6.75 -23.23 28.55
CA THR A 695 5.87 -24.35 28.94
C THR A 695 5.35 -25.18 27.76
N GLY A 696 5.36 -24.63 26.54
CA GLY A 696 4.73 -25.23 25.37
C GLY A 696 3.21 -25.09 25.32
N GLN A 697 2.61 -24.38 26.27
CA GLN A 697 1.19 -24.02 26.20
C GLN A 697 1.05 -22.84 25.26
N PHE A 698 0.53 -23.07 24.05
CA PHE A 698 0.32 -21.99 23.07
C PHE A 698 -0.65 -20.96 23.65
N ILE A 699 -0.33 -19.68 23.38
CA ILE A 699 -1.32 -18.61 23.43
C ILE A 699 -2.33 -18.98 22.35
N ASP A 700 -3.58 -19.20 22.76
CA ASP A 700 -4.69 -19.68 21.94
C ASP A 700 -4.75 -21.19 21.67
N ASP A 701 -5.12 -21.87 22.75
CA ASP A 701 -6.25 -22.80 22.75
C ASP A 701 -7.59 -22.05 22.54
N ASP A 702 -7.63 -21.01 21.68
CA ASP A 702 -8.84 -20.25 21.39
C ASP A 702 -9.82 -21.18 20.64
N PRO A 703 -10.98 -21.53 21.25
CA PRO A 703 -11.94 -22.39 20.61
C PRO A 703 -12.50 -21.80 19.29
N PHE A 704 -12.28 -20.52 18.99
CA PHE A 704 -12.73 -19.90 17.73
C PHE A 704 -11.96 -20.34 16.49
N TRP A 705 -10.68 -20.68 16.62
CA TRP A 705 -9.80 -21.01 15.48
C TRP A 705 -9.31 -22.46 15.48
N LYS A 706 -9.98 -23.34 16.22
CA LYS A 706 -9.83 -24.81 16.07
C LYS A 706 -10.43 -25.29 14.75
N TYR A 707 -9.85 -24.87 13.64
CA TYR A 707 -10.07 -25.43 12.31
C TYR A 707 -8.72 -25.78 11.66
N ASP A 708 -8.05 -26.79 12.22
CA ASP A 708 -7.37 -27.85 11.45
C ASP A 708 -6.97 -28.99 12.42
N PRO A 709 -7.44 -30.25 12.25
CA PRO A 709 -6.81 -31.43 12.86
C PRO A 709 -5.50 -31.84 12.17
#